data_AF-A0A424I372-F1
#
_entry.id   AF-A0A424I372-F1
#
_cell.length_a   1.000
_cell.length_b   1.000
_cell.length_c   1.000
_cell.angle_alpha   90.00
_cell.angle_beta   90.00
_cell.angle_gamma   90.00
#
_symmetry.space_group_name_H-M   'P 1'
#
loop_
_entity.id
_entity.type
_entity.pdbx_description
1 polymer ?
#
loop_
_entity_poly.entity_id
_entity_poly.type
_entity_poly.pdbx_seq_one_letter_code
_entity_poly.pdbx_strand_id
1 'polypeptide(L)'
;MNKASRFTHPLMLASALLAILIPRVCAQQEIGFIEDFALAADREEALQQLIPGTEDYYYYHALNYQNTGQGRQLAETLTQWQKRFPKSGLRNLILNREALINYPRDPKNSLEHIQRELNLQFNHQQEGKVRAREFPSALKQSEISWDKFLADALRGTRTLQNINQDEFFALLSSGHALTTTQRRDLLSRADNPDLPGLVTLILEDLKSKESRGFGEFNIHRTLTIAQLDELRGKRKDLLLNANYVHSYLAKLRPGYDANPMANPETRKSYLERAWKFASRLGPSFNSLKAHLLYQRLVFDYSRGVHDANRFMTYVKLPRQVSYVHPDWARNERELWRHPANLGQNFRKVTGLAPIGTDEPVVRNYLLHFLRESGDYKAYAPYFRESWLKAVFAETKIVNGIGDPERWASLLSPSQFQALKDRVDIEFDPGNPEHFGVSDNVSLRVHLKNVQTLIVKVFEVNTLNYYLKHGTEVSTDLALDGLVTNHERTFDYKEAPQRRVPRDFKFPEIEDRRGVWIVEFIGGSKSSRAVIRKGRLDVLSATSSGGEVITVLDETRKPAPGVAVWFGGRRYECDEKGRTLIPFSNEPGTRTPVIEAPDGFASLAHFQHSSESYQLHAGIRLDREALRPGAKATIMVRPTLTVAGQPISLTRLEKVRLVLVSTDLDGISTTSTVSDFKIASDREATHEIRVPNRLSSLNVRLVAAVKVASQGQKEIELSADQAFTINGQLRSDRIRDLFLSRVNGKYTVQLLGRSGEPGVGQHLYVTIRRPNFKNTRSFTLKTDKSGGIGLGALDGVASITARTADNHQRVWQLPRARRTNPGLIHAVAGESSHIPYAGTLTREELALHAISPAGITSDAFKALSLKDGFLVADNLEPGDYRLLLKKSSQSITLRVARGTVANGHVFNSARTLELVDRDPSHLTKLSVDGKSLEINVANTDKATRVHIIATRFLPDFDLFGFLGHAPRGGLFSGTPGHLPNLYVSGRKIGDEFRYVLERRYARKLPGNMLERPEIILNPWAVRDTETEEETLTDGEDYDRVLTGQAAKAARASSPSARKQAGEEVPTGSAVDFLVNGPVSLLNLQPDEKGHLSIDLDAFGDRQHVHVLVLDHQGASYAELSLPERATEIADLRLRQALDPDRHFTEQDSVTLLKKGERLEIKDLRTARLEVFENLSSAYRYLLAVREDATLRQFEFILNWPDLKEEEKRTRYSQFACHELNFFLWKKDPRFFAEVIAPYLANKRDQTFVDKFLLGSKLNPYL
;
A
#
# COMPACT_ATOMS: atom_id res chain seq x y z
N MET A 1 -16.50 3.06 14.66
CA MET A 1 -16.32 2.31 15.92
C MET A 1 -15.08 1.42 15.82
N ASN A 2 -13.92 1.98 16.17
CA ASN A 2 -12.66 1.24 16.29
C ASN A 2 -12.53 0.73 17.73
N LYS A 3 -12.43 -0.59 17.91
CA LYS A 3 -12.00 -1.20 19.18
C LYS A 3 -10.54 -1.64 19.02
N ALA A 4 -9.63 -0.82 19.50
CA ALA A 4 -8.29 -1.24 19.87
C ALA A 4 -8.30 -1.60 21.37
N SER A 5 -7.71 -2.75 21.68
CA SER A 5 -7.59 -3.35 23.01
C SER A 5 -6.65 -2.53 23.90
N ARG A 6 -7.17 -2.20 25.09
CA ARG A 6 -6.47 -1.60 26.23
C ARG A 6 -5.53 -2.63 26.87
N PHE A 7 -4.27 -2.27 27.08
CA PHE A 7 -3.51 -2.72 28.24
C PHE A 7 -3.16 -1.48 29.07
N THR A 8 -3.51 -1.58 30.34
CA THR A 8 -3.48 -0.57 31.40
C THR A 8 -2.11 -0.52 32.07
N HIS A 9 -1.56 0.68 32.23
CA HIS A 9 -0.64 1.02 33.32
C HIS A 9 -1.16 2.28 34.02
N PRO A 10 -1.37 2.27 35.34
CA PRO A 10 -1.74 3.48 36.08
C PRO A 10 -0.51 4.26 36.54
N LEU A 11 -0.72 5.56 36.60
CA LEU A 11 0.08 6.59 37.23
C LEU A 11 0.64 6.19 38.61
N MET A 12 1.92 6.42 38.82
CA MET A 12 2.43 7.03 40.04
C MET A 12 3.70 7.85 39.73
N LEU A 13 3.84 8.96 40.45
CA LEU A 13 5.00 9.85 40.56
C LEU A 13 5.17 10.96 39.49
N ALA A 14 4.17 11.83 39.43
CA ALA A 14 4.42 13.26 39.35
C ALA A 14 4.81 13.77 40.75
N SER A 15 6.11 13.81 41.08
CA SER A 15 6.71 14.52 42.24
C SER A 15 8.24 14.43 42.20
N ALA A 16 8.91 14.99 41.17
CA ALA A 16 10.38 15.11 41.16
C ALA A 16 10.94 16.10 40.12
N LEU A 17 10.22 17.19 39.79
CA LEU A 17 10.70 18.16 38.78
C LEU A 17 10.53 19.63 39.19
N LEU A 18 10.35 19.90 40.49
CA LEU A 18 10.26 21.27 41.02
C LEU A 18 11.06 21.45 42.33
N ALA A 19 12.30 20.96 42.36
CA ALA A 19 13.23 21.19 43.48
C ALA A 19 14.74 21.10 43.11
N ILE A 20 15.15 21.55 41.91
CA ILE A 20 16.59 21.81 41.59
C ILE A 20 16.75 23.10 40.75
N LEU A 21 15.91 24.10 41.04
CA LEU A 21 16.12 25.50 40.67
C LEU A 21 16.36 26.30 41.95
N ILE A 22 17.46 25.95 42.63
CA ILE A 22 18.15 26.84 43.56
C ILE A 22 19.53 27.03 42.93
N PRO A 23 20.01 28.27 42.72
CA PRO A 23 21.36 28.48 42.28
C PRO A 23 22.28 27.79 43.29
N ARG A 24 23.01 26.76 42.84
CA ARG A 24 24.24 26.41 43.55
C ARG A 24 25.10 27.65 43.44
N VAL A 25 25.12 28.42 44.52
CA VAL A 25 26.23 29.30 44.84
C VAL A 25 27.48 28.50 44.49
N CYS A 26 28.23 28.96 43.50
CA CYS A 26 29.61 28.56 43.35
C CYS A 26 30.25 28.83 44.71
N ALA A 27 30.43 27.78 45.50
CA ALA A 27 31.44 27.79 46.53
C ALA A 27 32.73 28.05 45.76
N GLN A 28 33.25 29.25 45.98
CA GLN A 28 34.58 29.71 45.69
C GLN A 28 35.56 28.62 46.13
N GLN A 29 35.92 27.68 45.24
CA GLN A 29 37.23 27.07 45.32
C GLN A 29 38.18 28.16 44.86
N GLU A 30 38.74 28.82 45.86
CA GLU A 30 39.79 29.81 45.72
C GLU A 30 40.85 29.29 44.74
N ILE A 31 41.31 30.17 43.85
CA ILE A 31 42.58 30.03 43.15
C ILE A 31 43.74 29.87 44.18
N GLY A 32 43.50 30.20 45.46
CA GLY A 32 44.40 30.17 46.61
C GLY A 32 45.28 28.93 46.73
N PHE A 33 44.73 27.74 47.02
CA PHE A 33 45.59 26.57 47.30
C PHE A 33 46.51 26.16 46.13
N ILE A 34 46.02 26.24 44.89
CA ILE A 34 46.80 25.86 43.71
C ILE A 34 47.94 26.85 43.48
N GLU A 35 47.65 28.14 43.63
CA GLU A 35 48.64 29.22 43.53
C GLU A 35 49.65 29.15 44.68
N ASP A 36 49.19 28.94 45.92
CA ASP A 36 50.02 28.74 47.11
C ASP A 36 50.94 27.52 46.95
N PHE A 37 50.43 26.37 46.49
CA PHE A 37 51.24 25.17 46.25
C PHE A 37 52.23 25.35 45.08
N ALA A 38 51.83 26.04 44.01
CA ALA A 38 52.68 26.25 42.84
C ALA A 38 53.82 27.25 43.12
N LEU A 39 53.52 28.33 43.86
CA LEU A 39 54.43 29.46 44.16
C LEU A 39 55.14 29.35 45.51
N ALA A 40 54.78 28.42 46.41
CA ALA A 40 55.44 28.23 47.69
C ALA A 40 56.93 27.88 47.54
N ALA A 41 57.77 28.57 48.32
CA ALA A 41 59.18 28.24 48.48
C ALA A 41 59.37 26.90 49.19
N ASP A 42 58.48 26.57 50.14
CA ASP A 42 58.37 25.25 50.78
C ASP A 42 56.96 24.67 50.56
N ARG A 43 56.88 23.68 49.66
CA ARG A 43 55.61 23.02 49.32
C ARG A 43 55.12 22.09 50.42
N GLU A 44 55.96 21.66 51.36
CA GLU A 44 55.53 20.82 52.47
C GLU A 44 54.66 21.60 53.47
N GLU A 45 54.91 22.91 53.63
CA GLU A 45 54.08 23.80 54.44
C GLU A 45 52.69 24.01 53.81
N ALA A 46 52.64 24.25 52.50
CA ALA A 46 51.38 24.36 51.76
C ALA A 46 50.55 23.06 51.89
N LEU A 47 51.17 21.89 51.75
CA LEU A 47 50.48 20.60 51.86
C LEU A 47 49.78 20.37 53.21
N GLN A 48 50.20 21.02 54.30
CA GLN A 48 49.54 20.90 55.62
C GLN A 48 48.14 21.53 55.64
N GLN A 49 47.83 22.43 54.70
CA GLN A 49 46.51 23.04 54.56
C GLN A 49 45.48 22.05 53.97
N LEU A 50 45.93 20.95 53.36
CA LEU A 50 45.05 19.93 52.78
C LEU A 50 44.47 19.00 53.84
N ILE A 51 43.18 18.73 53.73
CA ILE A 51 42.47 17.84 54.66
C ILE A 51 42.92 16.38 54.43
N PRO A 52 43.55 15.71 55.43
CA PRO A 52 44.04 14.35 55.28
C PRO A 52 42.96 13.36 54.86
N GLY A 53 43.26 12.58 53.81
CA GLY A 53 42.36 11.54 53.30
C GLY A 53 41.32 12.01 52.27
N THR A 54 41.36 13.27 51.84
CA THR A 54 40.65 13.76 50.66
C THR A 54 41.40 13.42 49.37
N GLU A 55 40.75 13.51 48.21
CA GLU A 55 41.38 13.23 46.91
C GLU A 55 42.46 14.26 46.56
N ASP A 56 42.23 15.55 46.87
CA ASP A 56 43.21 16.63 46.69
C ASP A 56 44.44 16.43 47.58
N TYR A 57 44.25 16.00 48.84
CA TYR A 57 45.35 15.60 49.72
C TYR A 57 46.25 14.55 49.05
N TYR A 58 45.67 13.45 48.56
CA TYR A 58 46.47 12.42 47.90
C TYR A 58 47.12 12.91 46.59
N TYR A 59 46.41 13.73 45.80
CA TYR A 59 46.91 14.25 44.53
C TYR A 59 48.11 15.17 44.70
N TYR A 60 48.01 16.20 45.54
CA TYR A 60 49.09 17.17 45.71
C TYR A 60 50.30 16.59 46.46
N HIS A 61 50.08 15.69 47.44
CA HIS A 61 51.18 14.94 48.05
C HIS A 61 51.89 14.05 47.02
N ALA A 62 51.13 13.29 46.22
CA ALA A 62 51.73 12.45 45.18
C ALA A 62 52.47 13.27 44.12
N LEU A 63 51.92 14.41 43.70
CA LEU A 63 52.57 15.33 42.76
C LEU A 63 53.85 15.93 43.34
N ASN A 64 53.87 16.31 44.62
CA ASN A 64 55.08 16.79 45.28
C ASN A 64 56.15 15.69 45.36
N TYR A 65 55.77 14.46 45.72
CA TYR A 65 56.70 13.33 45.77
C TYR A 65 57.25 12.95 44.39
N GLN A 66 56.46 13.08 43.32
CA GLN A 66 56.95 12.96 41.95
C GLN A 66 57.97 14.05 41.60
N ASN A 67 57.67 15.31 41.91
CA ASN A 67 58.55 16.45 41.59
C ASN A 67 59.87 16.44 42.39
N THR A 68 59.85 15.89 43.60
CA THR A 68 61.01 15.79 44.50
C THR A 68 61.75 14.44 44.42
N GLY A 69 61.24 13.48 43.66
CA GLY A 69 61.85 12.17 43.46
C GLY A 69 61.72 11.21 44.65
N GLN A 70 60.75 11.42 45.53
CA GLN A 70 60.52 10.62 46.75
C GLN A 70 59.67 9.36 46.46
N GLY A 71 60.25 8.38 45.76
CA GLY A 71 59.52 7.22 45.24
C GLY A 71 58.87 6.31 46.30
N ARG A 72 59.44 6.21 47.51
CA ARG A 72 58.86 5.40 48.59
C ARG A 72 57.58 6.03 49.15
N GLN A 73 57.62 7.32 49.43
CA GLN A 73 56.49 8.12 49.88
C GLN A 73 55.38 8.11 48.83
N LEU A 74 55.73 8.29 47.54
CA LEU A 74 54.79 8.19 46.43
C LEU A 74 54.06 6.83 46.40
N ALA A 75 54.79 5.72 46.52
CA ALA A 75 54.19 4.38 46.50
C ALA A 75 53.24 4.15 47.68
N GLU A 76 53.60 4.63 48.87
CA GLU A 76 52.75 4.57 50.06
C GLU A 76 51.47 5.42 49.89
N THR A 77 51.60 6.66 49.39
CA THR A 77 50.48 7.55 49.09
C THR A 77 49.56 6.96 48.03
N LEU A 78 50.09 6.42 46.92
CA LEU A 78 49.29 5.78 45.86
C LEU A 78 48.55 4.53 46.36
N THR A 79 49.16 3.74 47.24
CA THR A 79 48.53 2.55 47.83
C THR A 79 47.36 2.93 48.75
N GLN A 80 47.56 3.95 49.59
CA GLN A 80 46.49 4.47 50.45
C GLN A 80 45.37 5.11 49.63
N TRP A 81 45.75 5.88 48.61
CA TRP A 81 44.81 6.51 47.68
C TRP A 81 43.98 5.46 46.94
N GLN A 82 44.58 4.36 46.48
CA GLN A 82 43.85 3.28 45.83
C GLN A 82 42.85 2.57 46.74
N LYS A 83 43.20 2.34 48.02
CA LYS A 83 42.29 1.75 48.99
C LYS A 83 41.08 2.64 49.28
N ARG A 84 41.28 3.96 49.34
CA ARG A 84 40.23 4.92 49.73
C ARG A 84 39.39 5.41 48.55
N PHE A 85 40.00 5.58 47.38
CA PHE A 85 39.36 6.01 46.14
C PHE A 85 39.73 5.06 44.98
N PRO A 86 39.05 3.91 44.83
CA PRO A 86 39.44 2.90 43.83
C PRO A 86 39.28 3.38 42.37
N LYS A 87 38.34 4.29 42.09
CA LYS A 87 38.06 4.86 40.77
C LYS A 87 38.34 6.38 40.76
N SER A 88 39.61 6.76 40.71
CA SER A 88 40.06 8.17 40.72
C SER A 88 40.71 8.54 39.38
N GLY A 89 40.20 9.60 38.73
CA GLY A 89 40.80 10.15 37.51
C GLY A 89 42.13 10.86 37.79
N LEU A 90 42.24 11.55 38.93
CA LEU A 90 43.46 12.24 39.37
C LEU A 90 44.60 11.24 39.67
N ARG A 91 44.29 10.09 40.28
CA ARG A 91 45.28 9.01 40.49
C ARG A 91 45.80 8.46 39.17
N ASN A 92 44.92 8.25 38.20
CA ASN A 92 45.33 7.78 36.87
C ASN A 92 46.25 8.79 36.18
N LEU A 93 46.00 10.10 36.35
CA LEU A 93 46.89 11.15 35.84
C LEU A 93 48.30 11.07 36.47
N ILE A 94 48.39 10.86 37.79
CA ILE A 94 49.68 10.65 38.48
C ILE A 94 50.37 9.37 38.02
N LEU A 95 49.64 8.25 37.86
CA LEU A 95 50.19 6.98 37.36
C LEU A 95 50.71 7.11 35.91
N ASN A 96 49.98 7.81 35.05
CA ASN A 96 50.41 8.10 33.68
C ASN A 96 51.67 8.97 33.66
N ARG A 97 51.71 9.99 34.51
CA ARG A 97 52.89 10.83 34.68
C ARG A 97 54.09 10.03 35.22
N GLU A 98 53.87 9.12 36.16
CA GLU A 98 54.91 8.25 36.72
C GLU A 98 55.49 7.31 35.65
N ALA A 99 54.63 6.72 34.81
CA ALA A 99 55.07 5.87 33.71
C ALA A 99 55.95 6.65 32.72
N LEU A 100 55.66 7.92 32.45
CA LEU A 100 56.50 8.77 31.59
C LEU A 100 57.80 9.18 32.28
N ILE A 101 57.77 9.57 33.56
CA ILE A 101 58.96 9.95 34.34
C ILE A 101 59.93 8.76 34.46
N ASN A 102 59.41 7.55 34.69
CA ASN A 102 60.23 6.35 34.82
C ASN A 102 60.65 5.72 33.49
N TYR A 103 60.20 6.23 32.35
CA TYR A 103 60.53 5.66 31.04
C TYR A 103 62.05 5.48 30.80
N PRO A 104 62.95 6.44 31.17
CA PRO A 104 64.39 6.25 31.01
C PRO A 104 64.98 5.16 31.93
N ARG A 105 64.32 4.82 33.04
CA ARG A 105 64.79 3.86 34.05
C ARG A 105 64.18 2.47 33.87
N ASP A 106 62.91 2.40 33.48
CA ASP A 106 62.14 1.17 33.28
C ASP A 106 61.20 1.28 32.07
N PRO A 107 61.76 1.33 30.84
CA PRO A 107 60.98 1.52 29.62
C PRO A 107 59.97 0.39 29.38
N LYS A 108 60.25 -0.81 29.89
CA LYS A 108 59.38 -1.98 29.70
C LYS A 108 58.04 -1.78 30.41
N ASN A 109 58.06 -1.49 31.72
CA ASN A 109 56.82 -1.30 32.47
C ASN A 109 56.08 -0.03 32.03
N SER A 110 56.80 1.04 31.66
CA SER A 110 56.22 2.25 31.09
C SER A 110 55.49 1.97 29.77
N LEU A 111 56.09 1.20 28.86
CA LEU A 111 55.44 0.81 27.60
C LEU A 111 54.26 -0.13 27.83
N GLU A 112 54.36 -1.09 28.76
CA GLU A 112 53.23 -1.97 29.11
C GLU A 112 52.06 -1.20 29.75
N HIS A 113 52.34 -0.14 30.52
CA HIS A 113 51.33 0.77 31.05
C HIS A 113 50.67 1.58 29.91
N ILE A 114 51.46 2.19 29.03
CA ILE A 114 50.98 2.97 27.88
C ILE A 114 50.16 2.09 26.92
N GLN A 115 50.61 0.86 26.64
CA GLN A 115 49.86 -0.08 25.80
C GLN A 115 48.48 -0.41 26.38
N ARG A 116 48.39 -0.59 27.71
CA ARG A 116 47.12 -0.85 28.39
C ARG A 116 46.20 0.38 28.40
N GLU A 117 46.73 1.54 28.76
CA GLU A 117 45.94 2.79 28.83
C GLU A 117 45.45 3.26 27.46
N LEU A 118 46.25 3.10 26.41
CA LEU A 118 45.89 3.47 25.03
C LEU A 118 45.24 2.31 24.25
N ASN A 119 45.08 1.14 24.86
CA ASN A 119 44.53 -0.08 24.25
C ASN A 119 45.21 -0.42 22.90
N LEU A 120 46.54 -0.35 22.84
CA LEU A 120 47.30 -0.59 21.61
C LEU A 120 47.39 -2.09 21.31
N GLN A 121 46.98 -2.50 20.11
CA GLN A 121 47.11 -3.87 19.62
C GLN A 121 48.19 -3.94 18.53
N PHE A 122 49.20 -4.80 18.72
CA PHE A 122 50.26 -5.05 17.74
C PHE A 122 50.02 -6.36 16.98
N ASN A 123 48.78 -6.60 16.58
CA ASN A 123 48.35 -7.75 15.78
C ASN A 123 48.55 -7.54 14.27
N HIS A 124 49.27 -6.48 13.86
CA HIS A 124 49.65 -6.27 12.46
C HIS A 124 50.60 -7.37 11.99
N GLN A 125 50.27 -7.97 10.85
CA GLN A 125 51.04 -9.06 10.25
C GLN A 125 52.22 -8.48 9.45
N GLN A 126 53.43 -8.99 9.68
CA GLN A 126 54.64 -8.55 8.98
C GLN A 126 54.55 -8.93 7.48
N GLU A 127 54.59 -7.94 6.58
CA GLU A 127 54.64 -8.18 5.13
C GLU A 127 55.92 -8.97 4.79
N GLY A 128 55.75 -10.17 4.22
CA GLY A 128 56.83 -10.87 3.50
C GLY A 128 57.36 -12.20 4.07
N LYS A 129 56.96 -12.67 5.26
CA LYS A 129 57.38 -14.01 5.74
C LYS A 129 56.26 -14.78 6.43
N VAL A 130 55.43 -15.46 5.63
CA VAL A 130 54.52 -16.51 6.13
C VAL A 130 54.78 -17.79 5.35
N ARG A 131 55.01 -18.90 6.07
CA ARG A 131 54.96 -20.28 5.52
C ARG A 131 53.67 -20.41 4.70
N ALA A 132 53.82 -20.50 3.39
CA ALA A 132 52.73 -20.42 2.41
C ALA A 132 51.75 -21.59 2.58
N ARG A 133 50.64 -21.36 3.29
CA ARG A 133 49.44 -22.14 3.03
C ARG A 133 48.88 -21.59 1.72
N GLU A 134 49.04 -22.33 0.62
CA GLU A 134 48.54 -21.90 -0.68
C GLU A 134 47.01 -21.93 -0.70
N PHE A 135 46.39 -20.76 -0.78
CA PHE A 135 44.96 -20.62 -1.09
C PHE A 135 44.80 -20.36 -2.59
N PRO A 136 43.75 -20.91 -3.24
CA PRO A 136 43.52 -20.69 -4.66
C PRO A 136 43.10 -19.24 -4.94
N SER A 137 43.39 -18.77 -6.15
CA SER A 137 42.90 -17.47 -6.66
C SER A 137 41.56 -17.56 -7.38
N ALA A 138 41.00 -18.76 -7.54
CA ALA A 138 39.73 -19.00 -8.22
C ALA A 138 38.77 -19.85 -7.38
N LEU A 139 37.50 -19.46 -7.38
CA LEU A 139 36.41 -20.18 -6.72
C LEU A 139 35.97 -21.39 -7.55
N LYS A 140 35.99 -22.57 -6.94
CA LYS A 140 35.45 -23.80 -7.55
C LYS A 140 33.93 -23.70 -7.67
N GLN A 141 33.40 -23.68 -8.90
CA GLN A 141 31.97 -23.49 -9.17
C GLN A 141 31.09 -24.60 -8.56
N SER A 142 31.61 -25.83 -8.46
CA SER A 142 30.90 -26.96 -7.84
C SER A 142 30.56 -26.71 -6.36
N GLU A 143 31.33 -25.88 -5.65
CA GLU A 143 31.09 -25.56 -4.24
C GLU A 143 29.95 -24.54 -4.04
N ILE A 144 29.55 -23.81 -5.08
CA ILE A 144 28.42 -22.87 -5.00
C ILE A 144 27.16 -23.42 -5.67
N SER A 145 27.16 -24.70 -6.05
CA SER A 145 26.01 -25.39 -6.62
C SER A 145 24.82 -25.44 -5.64
N TRP A 146 23.62 -25.57 -6.20
CA TRP A 146 22.39 -25.71 -5.44
C TRP A 146 22.44 -26.91 -4.48
N ASP A 147 22.89 -28.07 -4.97
CA ASP A 147 22.98 -29.30 -4.18
C ASP A 147 23.87 -29.15 -2.94
N LYS A 148 24.99 -28.42 -3.07
CA LYS A 148 25.88 -28.15 -1.94
C LYS A 148 25.25 -27.22 -0.90
N PHE A 149 24.53 -26.18 -1.34
CA PHE A 149 23.79 -25.30 -0.45
C PHE A 149 22.67 -26.04 0.28
N LEU A 150 21.96 -26.93 -0.42
CA LEU A 150 20.93 -27.78 0.17
C LEU A 150 21.53 -28.74 1.21
N ALA A 151 22.58 -29.46 0.86
CA ALA A 151 23.24 -30.41 1.76
C ALA A 151 23.74 -29.73 3.05
N ASP A 152 24.20 -28.48 2.96
CA ASP A 152 24.62 -27.68 4.11
C ASP A 152 23.41 -27.16 4.91
N ALA A 153 22.36 -26.68 4.25
CA ALA A 153 21.13 -26.19 4.89
C ALA A 153 20.44 -27.27 5.76
N LEU A 154 20.51 -28.53 5.31
CA LEU A 154 19.96 -29.70 5.99
C LEU A 154 20.90 -30.31 7.04
N ARG A 155 22.16 -29.86 7.11
CA ARG A 155 23.15 -30.42 8.04
C ARG A 155 22.84 -30.02 9.47
N GLY A 156 22.73 -31.00 10.37
CA GLY A 156 22.52 -30.76 11.80
C GLY A 156 21.13 -30.23 12.15
N THR A 157 20.18 -30.23 11.20
CA THR A 157 18.80 -29.79 11.42
C THR A 157 17.82 -30.93 11.15
N ARG A 158 16.72 -30.98 11.92
CA ARG A 158 15.61 -31.93 11.71
C ARG A 158 14.44 -31.31 10.92
N THR A 159 14.50 -30.00 10.65
CA THR A 159 13.48 -29.18 9.98
C THR A 159 14.10 -28.48 8.77
N LEU A 160 13.28 -27.85 7.93
CA LEU A 160 13.73 -27.06 6.78
C LEU A 160 13.94 -25.58 7.15
N GLN A 161 14.31 -25.28 8.41
CA GLN A 161 14.37 -23.92 8.96
C GLN A 161 15.31 -22.96 8.21
N ASN A 162 16.34 -23.52 7.54
CA ASN A 162 17.34 -22.79 6.76
C ASN A 162 16.91 -22.53 5.30
N ILE A 163 15.70 -22.95 4.92
CA ILE A 163 15.16 -22.85 3.56
C ILE A 163 13.85 -22.05 3.60
N ASN A 164 13.67 -21.12 2.66
CA ASN A 164 12.44 -20.33 2.50
C ASN A 164 11.41 -21.06 1.63
N GLN A 165 10.14 -20.65 1.71
CA GLN A 165 9.00 -21.28 1.03
C GLN A 165 9.16 -21.37 -0.50
N ASP A 166 9.72 -20.32 -1.12
CA ASP A 166 9.93 -20.25 -2.58
C ASP A 166 10.87 -21.37 -3.09
N GLU A 167 11.69 -21.97 -2.22
CA GLU A 167 12.59 -23.07 -2.58
C GLU A 167 11.95 -24.44 -2.49
N PHE A 168 10.76 -24.57 -1.89
CA PHE A 168 10.11 -25.86 -1.70
C PHE A 168 9.80 -26.56 -3.01
N PHE A 169 9.53 -25.81 -4.08
CA PHE A 169 9.31 -26.39 -5.41
C PHE A 169 10.57 -27.09 -5.93
N ALA A 170 11.72 -26.42 -5.87
CA ALA A 170 13.00 -26.98 -6.30
C ALA A 170 13.42 -28.18 -5.43
N LEU A 171 13.24 -28.07 -4.10
CA LEU A 171 13.51 -29.16 -3.15
C LEU A 171 12.70 -30.44 -3.46
N LEU A 172 11.42 -30.30 -3.79
CA LEU A 172 10.57 -31.45 -4.11
C LEU A 172 10.87 -31.98 -5.51
N SER A 173 11.20 -31.11 -6.46
CA SER A 173 11.56 -31.50 -7.83
C SER A 173 12.90 -32.24 -7.92
N SER A 174 13.82 -32.02 -6.97
CA SER A 174 15.09 -32.76 -6.90
C SER A 174 14.94 -34.22 -6.46
N GLY A 175 13.76 -34.62 -6.00
CA GLY A 175 13.51 -35.98 -5.49
C GLY A 175 14.05 -36.21 -4.08
N HIS A 176 14.37 -35.15 -3.33
CA HIS A 176 14.85 -35.29 -1.95
C HIS A 176 13.78 -35.93 -1.04
N ALA A 177 14.12 -37.06 -0.40
CA ALA A 177 13.21 -37.77 0.49
C ALA A 177 13.07 -37.03 1.84
N LEU A 178 11.86 -36.54 2.13
CA LEU A 178 11.58 -35.80 3.36
C LEU A 178 11.34 -36.74 4.55
N THR A 179 11.99 -36.45 5.68
CA THR A 179 11.62 -37.04 6.98
C THR A 179 10.26 -36.53 7.46
N THR A 180 9.62 -37.21 8.42
CA THR A 180 8.32 -36.80 8.99
C THR A 180 8.35 -35.35 9.51
N THR A 181 9.42 -34.96 10.21
CA THR A 181 9.58 -33.61 10.77
C THR A 181 9.77 -32.56 9.68
N GLN A 182 10.60 -32.83 8.66
CA GLN A 182 10.77 -31.92 7.52
C GLN A 182 9.48 -31.76 6.70
N ARG A 183 8.75 -32.87 6.48
CA ARG A 183 7.45 -32.85 5.80
C ARG A 183 6.45 -31.94 6.53
N ARG A 184 6.33 -32.08 7.86
CA ARG A 184 5.44 -31.24 8.66
C ARG A 184 5.86 -29.77 8.69
N ASP A 185 7.17 -29.50 8.77
CA ASP A 185 7.68 -28.13 8.67
C ASP A 185 7.37 -27.51 7.29
N LEU A 186 7.54 -28.27 6.19
CA LEU A 186 7.16 -27.85 4.84
C LEU A 186 5.66 -27.54 4.76
N LEU A 187 4.79 -28.46 5.17
CA LEU A 187 3.34 -28.30 5.09
C LEU A 187 2.84 -27.13 5.96
N SER A 188 3.47 -26.88 7.11
CA SER A 188 3.08 -25.77 7.98
C SER A 188 3.38 -24.39 7.38
N ARG A 189 4.40 -24.31 6.52
CA ARG A 189 4.84 -23.07 5.86
C ARG A 189 4.35 -22.95 4.42
N ALA A 190 4.00 -24.03 3.74
CA ALA A 190 3.54 -23.98 2.35
C ALA A 190 2.23 -23.19 2.21
N ASP A 191 2.17 -22.37 1.18
CA ASP A 191 1.02 -21.53 0.83
C ASP A 191 0.50 -21.81 -0.60
N ASN A 192 1.38 -22.21 -1.52
CA ASN A 192 1.05 -22.49 -2.91
C ASN A 192 0.71 -23.98 -3.17
N PRO A 193 -0.42 -24.27 -3.85
CA PRO A 193 -0.88 -25.65 -4.05
C PRO A 193 -0.19 -26.37 -5.21
N ASP A 194 0.70 -25.73 -5.95
CA ASP A 194 1.37 -26.30 -7.13
C ASP A 194 2.68 -27.02 -6.82
N LEU A 195 2.98 -27.25 -5.54
CA LEU A 195 4.13 -28.01 -5.11
C LEU A 195 4.10 -29.46 -5.65
N PRO A 196 5.23 -29.97 -6.18
CA PRO A 196 5.30 -31.34 -6.71
C PRO A 196 4.93 -32.37 -5.65
N GLY A 197 4.01 -33.29 -5.97
CA GLY A 197 3.63 -34.36 -5.05
C GLY A 197 2.89 -33.93 -3.78
N LEU A 198 2.38 -32.68 -3.70
CA LEU A 198 1.75 -32.13 -2.49
C LEU A 198 0.62 -33.01 -1.91
N VAL A 199 -0.24 -33.58 -2.76
CA VAL A 199 -1.33 -34.47 -2.33
C VAL A 199 -0.77 -35.71 -1.62
N THR A 200 0.31 -36.30 -2.15
CA THR A 200 0.99 -37.43 -1.53
C THR A 200 1.60 -37.06 -0.17
N LEU A 201 2.27 -35.91 -0.08
CA LEU A 201 2.83 -35.41 1.18
C LEU A 201 1.75 -35.23 2.25
N ILE A 202 0.61 -34.64 1.90
CA ILE A 202 -0.52 -34.48 2.82
C ILE A 202 -1.08 -35.84 3.25
N LEU A 203 -1.20 -36.81 2.35
CA LEU A 203 -1.67 -38.15 2.70
C LEU A 203 -0.72 -38.89 3.64
N GLU A 204 0.58 -38.75 3.43
CA GLU A 204 1.60 -39.33 4.30
C GLU A 204 1.58 -38.70 5.69
N ASP A 205 1.46 -37.38 5.79
CA ASP A 205 1.27 -36.69 7.08
C ASP A 205 -0.01 -37.16 7.76
N LEU A 206 -1.13 -37.19 7.04
CA LEU A 206 -2.43 -37.59 7.56
C LEU A 206 -2.47 -39.05 8.08
N LYS A 207 -1.56 -39.92 7.63
CA LYS A 207 -1.39 -41.30 8.14
C LYS A 207 -0.46 -41.37 9.37
N SER A 208 0.31 -40.32 9.64
CA SER A 208 1.23 -40.25 10.78
C SER A 208 0.48 -40.10 12.11
N LYS A 209 1.13 -40.49 13.21
CA LYS A 209 0.54 -40.39 14.56
C LYS A 209 0.50 -38.94 15.07
N GLU A 210 1.36 -38.09 14.50
CA GLU A 210 1.55 -36.68 14.86
C GLU A 210 0.52 -35.75 14.22
N SER A 211 -0.27 -36.25 13.26
CA SER A 211 -1.25 -35.46 12.53
C SER A 211 -2.49 -35.16 13.37
N ARG A 212 -2.92 -33.89 13.36
CA ARG A 212 -4.20 -33.46 13.95
C ARG A 212 -5.35 -33.52 12.95
N GLY A 213 -5.12 -34.12 11.78
CA GLY A 213 -6.10 -34.28 10.71
C GLY A 213 -6.19 -33.08 9.78
N PHE A 214 -7.12 -33.15 8.82
CA PHE A 214 -7.29 -32.12 7.81
C PHE A 214 -7.71 -30.79 8.44
N GLY A 215 -7.09 -29.70 7.97
CA GLY A 215 -7.25 -28.35 8.50
C GLY A 215 -6.19 -27.90 9.51
N GLU A 216 -5.25 -28.78 9.89
CA GLU A 216 -4.09 -28.43 10.73
C GLU A 216 -3.23 -27.33 10.09
N PHE A 217 -2.82 -27.53 8.83
CA PHE A 217 -1.97 -26.59 8.10
C PHE A 217 -2.74 -25.69 7.13
N ASN A 218 -2.20 -24.50 6.85
CA ASN A 218 -2.83 -23.53 5.94
C ASN A 218 -2.92 -24.06 4.49
N ILE A 219 -1.92 -24.81 4.04
CA ILE A 219 -1.87 -25.45 2.72
C ILE A 219 -3.11 -26.32 2.43
N HIS A 220 -3.73 -26.92 3.46
CA HIS A 220 -4.97 -27.69 3.32
C HIS A 220 -6.12 -26.85 2.73
N ARG A 221 -6.18 -25.56 3.09
CA ARG A 221 -7.24 -24.64 2.64
C ARG A 221 -6.95 -24.06 1.26
N THR A 222 -5.70 -24.08 0.81
CA THR A 222 -5.30 -23.53 -0.50
C THR A 222 -5.35 -24.55 -1.63
N LEU A 223 -5.50 -25.85 -1.33
CA LEU A 223 -5.68 -26.91 -2.33
C LEU A 223 -6.78 -26.59 -3.35
N THR A 224 -6.53 -26.98 -4.60
CA THR A 224 -7.55 -26.92 -5.67
C THR A 224 -8.67 -27.94 -5.44
N ILE A 225 -9.82 -27.75 -6.10
CA ILE A 225 -10.93 -28.73 -6.05
C ILE A 225 -10.45 -30.11 -6.55
N ALA A 226 -9.67 -30.15 -7.62
CA ALA A 226 -9.11 -31.39 -8.17
C ALA A 226 -8.22 -32.13 -7.16
N GLN A 227 -7.37 -31.41 -6.44
CA GLN A 227 -6.52 -32.00 -5.39
C GLN A 227 -7.32 -32.48 -4.17
N LEU A 228 -8.37 -31.75 -3.78
CA LEU A 228 -9.29 -32.22 -2.74
C LEU A 228 -10.01 -33.50 -3.18
N ASP A 229 -10.47 -33.57 -4.43
CA ASP A 229 -11.08 -34.77 -4.98
C ASP A 229 -10.10 -35.96 -5.03
N GLU A 230 -8.83 -35.73 -5.37
CA GLU A 230 -7.77 -36.74 -5.32
C GLU A 230 -7.53 -37.24 -3.88
N LEU A 231 -7.42 -36.32 -2.91
CA LEU A 231 -7.29 -36.65 -1.48
C LEU A 231 -8.45 -37.52 -1.00
N ARG A 232 -9.69 -37.13 -1.33
CA ARG A 232 -10.90 -37.90 -0.98
C ARG A 232 -10.90 -39.27 -1.64
N GLY A 233 -10.44 -39.38 -2.90
CA GLY A 233 -10.35 -40.66 -3.60
C GLY A 233 -9.45 -41.67 -2.88
N LYS A 234 -8.34 -41.19 -2.31
CA LYS A 234 -7.39 -42.02 -1.54
C LYS A 234 -7.78 -42.20 -0.07
N ARG A 235 -8.53 -41.26 0.52
CA ARG A 235 -8.93 -41.26 1.94
C ARG A 235 -10.41 -40.88 2.14
N LYS A 236 -11.29 -41.89 2.22
CA LYS A 236 -12.75 -41.70 2.27
C LYS A 236 -13.28 -41.08 3.58
N ASP A 237 -12.60 -41.27 4.70
CA ASP A 237 -12.96 -40.73 6.02
C ASP A 237 -12.85 -39.18 6.08
N LEU A 238 -12.25 -38.53 5.08
CA LEU A 238 -12.26 -37.06 4.96
C LEU A 238 -13.68 -36.47 4.89
N LEU A 239 -14.68 -37.24 4.45
CA LEU A 239 -16.08 -36.80 4.46
C LEU A 239 -16.67 -36.67 5.88
N LEU A 240 -16.00 -37.21 6.90
CA LEU A 240 -16.36 -37.02 8.31
C LEU A 240 -15.70 -35.77 8.91
N ASN A 241 -14.70 -35.19 8.24
CA ASN A 241 -13.94 -34.04 8.74
C ASN A 241 -14.61 -32.72 8.31
N ALA A 242 -15.05 -31.92 9.29
CA ALA A 242 -15.74 -30.66 9.03
C ALA A 242 -14.89 -29.62 8.30
N ASN A 243 -13.57 -29.55 8.56
CA ASN A 243 -12.68 -28.60 7.89
C ASN A 243 -12.58 -28.93 6.39
N TYR A 244 -12.46 -30.20 6.03
CA TYR A 244 -12.46 -30.64 4.63
C TYR A 244 -13.76 -30.27 3.93
N VAL A 245 -14.90 -30.61 4.53
CA VAL A 245 -16.23 -30.32 4.00
C VAL A 245 -16.44 -28.82 3.79
N HIS A 246 -16.08 -28.00 4.78
CA HIS A 246 -16.21 -26.55 4.70
C HIS A 246 -15.27 -25.94 3.64
N SER A 247 -14.02 -26.40 3.55
CA SER A 247 -13.08 -25.95 2.52
C SER A 247 -13.53 -26.32 1.11
N TYR A 248 -14.07 -27.53 0.91
CA TYR A 248 -14.60 -27.98 -0.38
C TYR A 248 -15.81 -27.13 -0.80
N LEU A 249 -16.82 -26.99 0.08
CA LEU A 249 -18.02 -26.21 -0.23
C LEU A 249 -17.74 -24.73 -0.49
N ALA A 250 -16.81 -24.13 0.26
CA ALA A 250 -16.45 -22.73 0.06
C ALA A 250 -15.89 -22.48 -1.35
N LYS A 251 -15.15 -23.45 -1.92
CA LYS A 251 -14.61 -23.36 -3.30
C LYS A 251 -15.65 -23.63 -4.39
N LEU A 252 -16.81 -24.21 -4.06
CA LEU A 252 -17.91 -24.38 -5.03
C LEU A 252 -18.74 -23.11 -5.25
N ARG A 253 -18.53 -22.08 -4.41
CA ARG A 253 -19.20 -20.78 -4.52
C ARG A 253 -18.91 -20.15 -5.87
N PRO A 254 -19.88 -19.45 -6.47
CA PRO A 254 -19.64 -18.66 -7.67
C PRO A 254 -18.51 -17.65 -7.46
N GLY A 255 -17.70 -17.46 -8.51
CA GLY A 255 -16.59 -16.50 -8.51
C GLY A 255 -17.06 -15.05 -8.60
N TYR A 256 -16.11 -14.11 -8.61
CA TYR A 256 -16.40 -12.66 -8.63
C TYR A 256 -17.10 -12.17 -9.90
N ASP A 257 -17.01 -12.93 -11.00
CA ASP A 257 -17.69 -12.60 -12.27
C ASP A 257 -19.16 -13.06 -12.33
N ALA A 258 -19.65 -13.71 -11.26
CA ALA A 258 -21.00 -14.25 -11.22
C ALA A 258 -21.73 -13.77 -9.95
N ASN A 259 -22.87 -13.11 -10.11
CA ASN A 259 -23.69 -12.66 -8.99
C ASN A 259 -24.93 -13.56 -8.86
N PRO A 260 -24.99 -14.47 -7.87
CA PRO A 260 -26.12 -15.38 -7.69
C PRO A 260 -27.41 -14.68 -7.25
N MET A 261 -27.34 -13.43 -6.78
CA MET A 261 -28.55 -12.65 -6.47
C MET A 261 -29.15 -12.07 -7.75
N ALA A 262 -28.31 -11.61 -8.69
CA ALA A 262 -28.77 -11.02 -9.94
C ALA A 262 -29.09 -12.06 -11.04
N ASN A 263 -28.51 -13.26 -10.96
CA ASN A 263 -28.66 -14.31 -11.97
C ASN A 263 -29.23 -15.61 -11.35
N PRO A 264 -30.53 -15.90 -11.55
CA PRO A 264 -31.20 -17.08 -10.99
C PRO A 264 -30.56 -18.41 -11.41
N GLU A 265 -30.13 -18.53 -12.66
CA GLU A 265 -29.50 -19.71 -13.24
C GLU A 265 -28.16 -20.01 -12.56
N THR A 266 -27.38 -18.97 -12.27
CA THR A 266 -26.14 -19.06 -11.50
C THR A 266 -26.42 -19.58 -10.08
N ARG A 267 -27.46 -19.05 -9.43
CA ARG A 267 -27.87 -19.50 -8.08
C ARG A 267 -28.32 -20.95 -8.09
N LYS A 268 -29.17 -21.34 -9.04
CA LYS A 268 -29.62 -22.71 -9.23
C LYS A 268 -28.45 -23.66 -9.42
N SER A 269 -27.57 -23.35 -10.37
CA SER A 269 -26.40 -24.16 -10.71
C SER A 269 -25.45 -24.32 -9.50
N TYR A 270 -25.26 -23.26 -8.71
CA TYR A 270 -24.51 -23.33 -7.46
C TYR A 270 -25.15 -24.26 -6.43
N LEU A 271 -26.45 -24.08 -6.15
CA LEU A 271 -27.16 -24.90 -5.17
C LEU A 271 -27.16 -26.37 -5.55
N GLU A 272 -27.29 -26.68 -6.85
CA GLU A 272 -27.24 -28.06 -7.37
C GLU A 272 -25.85 -28.68 -7.21
N ARG A 273 -24.77 -27.95 -7.52
CA ARG A 273 -23.40 -28.41 -7.29
C ARG A 273 -23.11 -28.63 -5.81
N ALA A 274 -23.52 -27.68 -4.95
CA ALA A 274 -23.33 -27.78 -3.51
C ALA A 274 -24.11 -28.97 -2.92
N TRP A 275 -25.35 -29.18 -3.35
CA TRP A 275 -26.17 -30.32 -2.92
C TRP A 275 -25.62 -31.66 -3.39
N LYS A 276 -25.12 -31.76 -4.64
CA LYS A 276 -24.48 -32.98 -5.17
C LYS A 276 -23.31 -33.46 -4.30
N PHE A 277 -22.59 -32.54 -3.66
CA PHE A 277 -21.55 -32.86 -2.69
C PHE A 277 -22.15 -33.18 -1.30
N ALA A 278 -23.00 -32.31 -0.78
CA ALA A 278 -23.55 -32.42 0.58
C ALA A 278 -24.42 -33.67 0.81
N SER A 279 -25.09 -34.17 -0.24
CA SER A 279 -25.93 -35.37 -0.17
C SER A 279 -25.15 -36.64 0.18
N ARG A 280 -23.84 -36.67 -0.07
CA ARG A 280 -22.94 -37.79 0.21
C ARG A 280 -22.40 -37.80 1.66
N LEU A 281 -22.65 -36.75 2.43
CA LEU A 281 -22.13 -36.61 3.79
C LEU A 281 -22.91 -37.47 4.78
N GLY A 282 -22.29 -37.82 5.91
CA GLY A 282 -22.97 -38.53 7.00
C GLY A 282 -23.99 -37.68 7.77
N PRO A 283 -24.73 -38.27 8.73
CA PRO A 283 -25.71 -37.57 9.57
C PRO A 283 -25.14 -36.43 10.41
N SER A 284 -23.85 -36.44 10.75
CA SER A 284 -23.19 -35.35 11.48
C SER A 284 -23.26 -33.98 10.78
N PHE A 285 -23.56 -33.96 9.47
CA PHE A 285 -23.73 -32.75 8.66
C PHE A 285 -25.20 -32.41 8.36
N ASN A 286 -26.16 -32.94 9.13
CA ASN A 286 -27.58 -32.68 8.91
C ASN A 286 -27.94 -31.19 8.93
N SER A 287 -27.33 -30.37 9.80
CA SER A 287 -27.53 -28.91 9.79
C SER A 287 -27.16 -28.27 8.44
N LEU A 288 -26.06 -28.71 7.83
CA LEU A 288 -25.58 -28.22 6.54
C LEU A 288 -26.45 -28.71 5.38
N LYS A 289 -26.91 -29.97 5.43
CA LYS A 289 -27.86 -30.52 4.46
C LYS A 289 -29.20 -29.77 4.51
N ALA A 290 -29.73 -29.55 5.71
CA ALA A 290 -30.95 -28.78 5.94
C ALA A 290 -30.78 -27.35 5.40
N HIS A 291 -29.64 -26.71 5.65
CA HIS A 291 -29.33 -25.36 5.14
C HIS A 291 -29.38 -25.29 3.61
N LEU A 292 -28.70 -26.20 2.90
CA LEU A 292 -28.70 -26.18 1.43
C LEU A 292 -30.05 -26.54 0.82
N LEU A 293 -30.76 -27.53 1.38
CA LEU A 293 -32.10 -27.90 0.92
C LEU A 293 -33.11 -26.79 1.16
N TYR A 294 -33.10 -26.15 2.34
CA TYR A 294 -33.95 -25.00 2.64
C TYR A 294 -33.73 -23.87 1.62
N GLN A 295 -32.47 -23.52 1.36
CA GLN A 295 -32.12 -22.47 0.38
C GLN A 295 -32.58 -22.84 -1.03
N ARG A 296 -32.57 -24.13 -1.39
CA ARG A 296 -33.12 -24.62 -2.66
C ARG A 296 -34.65 -24.54 -2.70
N LEU A 297 -35.33 -24.96 -1.63
CA LEU A 297 -36.80 -24.88 -1.52
C LEU A 297 -37.31 -23.43 -1.60
N VAL A 298 -36.63 -22.50 -0.93
CA VAL A 298 -36.94 -21.06 -1.01
C VAL A 298 -36.78 -20.54 -2.44
N PHE A 299 -35.70 -20.93 -3.12
CA PHE A 299 -35.47 -20.55 -4.51
C PHE A 299 -36.49 -21.17 -5.47
N ASP A 300 -36.86 -22.44 -5.31
CA ASP A 300 -37.86 -23.07 -6.16
C ASP A 300 -39.23 -22.41 -5.95
N TYR A 301 -39.58 -22.12 -4.69
CA TYR A 301 -40.81 -21.45 -4.33
C TYR A 301 -40.92 -20.06 -4.96
N SER A 302 -39.83 -19.26 -4.95
CA SER A 302 -39.80 -17.96 -5.64
C SER A 302 -39.85 -18.04 -7.17
N ARG A 303 -39.78 -19.25 -7.74
CA ARG A 303 -39.95 -19.53 -9.18
C ARG A 303 -41.26 -20.29 -9.47
N GLY A 304 -42.12 -20.47 -8.46
CA GLY A 304 -43.35 -21.25 -8.57
C GLY A 304 -43.15 -22.76 -8.72
N VAL A 305 -41.93 -23.27 -8.52
CA VAL A 305 -41.59 -24.70 -8.67
C VAL A 305 -41.76 -25.41 -7.33
N HIS A 306 -42.47 -26.55 -7.34
CA HIS A 306 -42.70 -27.38 -6.16
C HIS A 306 -42.23 -28.83 -6.40
N ASP A 307 -41.03 -29.17 -5.95
CA ASP A 307 -40.46 -30.52 -6.10
C ASP A 307 -40.76 -31.39 -4.86
N ALA A 308 -41.68 -32.35 -5.01
CA ALA A 308 -42.12 -33.23 -3.92
C ALA A 308 -40.99 -34.10 -3.34
N ASN A 309 -40.08 -34.61 -4.18
CA ASN A 309 -38.98 -35.46 -3.73
C ASN A 309 -37.98 -34.65 -2.89
N ARG A 310 -37.67 -33.43 -3.32
CA ARG A 310 -36.77 -32.52 -2.62
C ARG A 310 -37.37 -32.06 -1.29
N PHE A 311 -38.65 -31.70 -1.30
CA PHE A 311 -39.38 -31.36 -0.09
C PHE A 311 -39.34 -32.54 0.91
N MET A 312 -39.67 -33.75 0.47
CA MET A 312 -39.62 -34.94 1.33
C MET A 312 -38.21 -35.24 1.84
N THR A 313 -37.18 -34.99 1.04
CA THR A 313 -35.77 -35.14 1.48
C THR A 313 -35.43 -34.18 2.61
N TYR A 314 -35.94 -32.94 2.56
CA TYR A 314 -35.81 -31.98 3.65
C TYR A 314 -36.64 -32.37 4.88
N VAL A 315 -37.88 -32.82 4.67
CA VAL A 315 -38.80 -33.19 5.77
C VAL A 315 -38.22 -34.33 6.61
N LYS A 316 -37.61 -35.32 5.96
CA LYS A 316 -36.99 -36.49 6.59
C LYS A 316 -35.72 -36.19 7.40
N LEU A 317 -35.20 -34.95 7.38
CA LEU A 317 -34.10 -34.57 8.26
C LEU A 317 -34.62 -34.31 9.68
N PRO A 318 -33.97 -34.87 10.72
CA PRO A 318 -34.35 -34.63 12.11
C PRO A 318 -34.15 -33.16 12.48
N ARG A 319 -35.20 -32.49 12.96
CA ARG A 319 -35.20 -31.04 13.27
C ARG A 319 -35.92 -30.80 14.60
N GLN A 320 -35.34 -29.97 15.47
CA GLN A 320 -35.93 -29.62 16.76
C GLN A 320 -36.90 -28.42 16.61
N VAL A 321 -38.08 -28.67 16.04
CA VAL A 321 -39.13 -27.66 15.85
C VAL A 321 -40.48 -28.16 16.38
N SER A 322 -41.34 -27.25 16.78
CA SER A 322 -42.59 -27.53 17.51
C SER A 322 -43.59 -28.36 16.72
N TYR A 323 -43.54 -28.36 15.40
CA TYR A 323 -44.52 -29.05 14.54
C TYR A 323 -44.04 -30.43 14.06
N VAL A 324 -42.87 -30.90 14.50
CA VAL A 324 -42.36 -32.27 14.21
C VAL A 324 -42.96 -33.30 15.19
N HIS A 325 -43.26 -34.51 14.68
CA HIS A 325 -43.90 -35.58 15.44
C HIS A 325 -43.06 -35.99 16.68
N PRO A 326 -43.59 -35.93 17.91
CA PRO A 326 -42.81 -36.17 19.13
C PRO A 326 -42.27 -37.60 19.22
N ASP A 327 -43.05 -38.60 18.81
CA ASP A 327 -42.61 -40.00 18.87
C ASP A 327 -41.65 -40.38 17.73
N TRP A 328 -41.48 -39.54 16.69
CA TRP A 328 -40.49 -39.83 15.65
C TRP A 328 -39.08 -39.79 16.23
N ALA A 329 -38.79 -38.82 17.11
CA ALA A 329 -37.53 -38.77 17.84
C ALA A 329 -37.31 -39.97 18.77
N ARG A 330 -38.39 -40.53 19.32
CA ARG A 330 -38.33 -41.70 20.22
C ARG A 330 -38.15 -43.01 19.47
N ASN A 331 -38.77 -43.15 18.31
CA ASN A 331 -38.77 -44.37 17.49
C ASN A 331 -37.51 -44.47 16.62
N GLU A 332 -36.99 -43.34 16.12
CA GLU A 332 -35.82 -43.26 15.24
C GLU A 332 -34.59 -42.70 15.98
N ARG A 333 -34.26 -43.28 17.14
CA ARG A 333 -33.19 -42.75 18.03
C ARG A 333 -31.84 -42.57 17.33
N GLU A 334 -31.47 -43.48 16.44
CA GLU A 334 -30.22 -43.42 15.67
C GLU A 334 -30.16 -42.21 14.73
N LEU A 335 -31.26 -41.93 14.02
CA LEU A 335 -31.37 -40.75 13.14
C LEU A 335 -31.25 -39.46 13.95
N TRP A 336 -31.86 -39.44 15.14
CA TRP A 336 -31.93 -38.28 16.03
C TRP A 336 -30.70 -38.05 16.92
N ARG A 337 -29.62 -38.84 16.76
CA ARG A 337 -28.31 -38.55 17.38
C ARG A 337 -27.68 -37.25 16.86
N HIS A 338 -28.02 -36.84 15.64
CA HIS A 338 -27.51 -35.64 14.99
C HIS A 338 -28.64 -34.79 14.38
N PRO A 339 -29.47 -34.13 15.21
CA PRO A 339 -30.52 -33.25 14.71
C PRO A 339 -29.92 -32.01 14.03
N ALA A 340 -30.58 -31.55 12.97
CA ALA A 340 -30.21 -30.33 12.27
C ALA A 340 -30.49 -29.09 13.14
N ASN A 341 -29.46 -28.29 13.37
CA ASN A 341 -29.57 -26.97 14.00
C ASN A 341 -29.84 -25.89 12.93
N LEU A 342 -31.07 -25.41 12.86
CA LEU A 342 -31.52 -24.41 11.88
C LEU A 342 -30.89 -23.01 12.09
N GLY A 343 -30.40 -22.71 13.29
CA GLY A 343 -29.71 -21.46 13.62
C GLY A 343 -28.21 -21.47 13.28
N GLN A 344 -27.65 -22.61 12.87
CA GLN A 344 -26.22 -22.70 12.59
C GLN A 344 -25.82 -21.85 11.37
N ASN A 345 -24.85 -20.95 11.56
CA ASN A 345 -24.47 -19.98 10.54
C ASN A 345 -23.38 -20.52 9.60
N PHE A 346 -23.78 -20.84 8.36
CA PHE A 346 -22.87 -21.29 7.30
C PHE A 346 -22.48 -20.19 6.30
N ARG A 347 -22.78 -18.91 6.56
CA ARG A 347 -22.57 -17.82 5.60
C ARG A 347 -21.12 -17.71 5.12
N LYS A 348 -20.13 -17.98 5.98
CA LYS A 348 -18.71 -18.00 5.59
C LYS A 348 -18.38 -19.13 4.59
N VAL A 349 -19.07 -20.27 4.71
CA VAL A 349 -18.87 -21.47 3.90
C VAL A 349 -19.67 -21.40 2.61
N THR A 350 -20.96 -21.08 2.67
CA THR A 350 -21.86 -21.16 1.50
C THR A 350 -22.21 -19.79 0.90
N GLY A 351 -21.92 -18.68 1.58
CA GLY A 351 -22.38 -17.34 1.17
C GLY A 351 -23.87 -17.07 1.37
N LEU A 352 -24.63 -18.01 1.95
CA LEU A 352 -26.09 -17.95 2.10
C LEU A 352 -26.48 -17.63 3.55
N ALA A 353 -27.64 -17.02 3.73
CA ALA A 353 -28.19 -16.70 5.05
C ALA A 353 -28.58 -17.98 5.83
N PRO A 354 -28.50 -17.97 7.18
CA PRO A 354 -29.02 -19.08 8.00
C PRO A 354 -30.54 -19.25 7.82
N ILE A 355 -31.07 -20.41 8.19
CA ILE A 355 -32.51 -20.74 8.05
C ILE A 355 -33.35 -19.89 9.02
N GLY A 356 -32.99 -19.90 10.31
CA GLY A 356 -33.86 -19.33 11.35
C GLY A 356 -35.09 -20.20 11.55
N THR A 357 -36.25 -19.76 11.07
CA THR A 357 -37.53 -20.48 11.14
C THR A 357 -37.88 -21.08 9.77
N ASP A 358 -38.11 -22.39 9.72
CA ASP A 358 -38.47 -23.09 8.47
C ASP A 358 -39.97 -23.31 8.28
N GLU A 359 -40.78 -23.13 9.34
CA GLU A 359 -42.23 -23.37 9.33
C GLU A 359 -42.96 -22.71 8.15
N PRO A 360 -42.74 -21.41 7.81
CA PRO A 360 -43.49 -20.78 6.73
C PRO A 360 -43.27 -21.47 5.38
N VAL A 361 -42.04 -21.85 5.07
CA VAL A 361 -41.69 -22.54 3.83
C VAL A 361 -42.28 -23.95 3.84
N VAL A 362 -42.13 -24.70 4.94
CA VAL A 362 -42.66 -26.07 5.06
C VAL A 362 -44.18 -26.07 4.90
N ARG A 363 -44.85 -25.15 5.58
CA ARG A 363 -46.30 -24.98 5.53
C ARG A 363 -46.78 -24.65 4.12
N ASN A 364 -46.13 -23.73 3.42
CA ASN A 364 -46.51 -23.35 2.06
C ASN A 364 -46.39 -24.51 1.05
N TYR A 365 -45.34 -25.34 1.17
CA TYR A 365 -45.22 -26.56 0.37
C TYR A 365 -46.32 -27.59 0.67
N LEU A 366 -46.70 -27.75 1.95
CA LEU A 366 -47.81 -28.62 2.32
C LEU A 366 -49.16 -28.09 1.80
N LEU A 367 -49.41 -26.78 1.88
CA LEU A 367 -50.61 -26.16 1.28
C LEU A 367 -50.72 -26.45 -0.22
N HIS A 368 -49.58 -26.50 -0.93
CA HIS A 368 -49.56 -26.88 -2.34
C HIS A 368 -49.84 -28.37 -2.55
N PHE A 369 -49.08 -29.28 -1.92
CA PHE A 369 -49.21 -30.72 -2.16
C PHE A 369 -50.51 -31.33 -1.63
N LEU A 370 -51.05 -30.81 -0.52
CA LEU A 370 -52.30 -31.30 0.08
C LEU A 370 -53.56 -30.81 -0.66
N ARG A 371 -53.41 -29.87 -1.61
CA ARG A 371 -54.52 -29.37 -2.42
C ARG A 371 -55.21 -30.50 -3.17
N GLU A 372 -54.44 -31.30 -3.89
CA GLU A 372 -54.94 -32.41 -4.71
C GLU A 372 -54.95 -33.76 -3.98
N SER A 373 -54.21 -33.91 -2.87
CA SER A 373 -54.17 -35.15 -2.09
C SER A 373 -55.50 -35.46 -1.40
N GLY A 374 -55.94 -36.72 -1.43
CA GLY A 374 -57.16 -37.19 -0.74
C GLY A 374 -57.02 -37.28 0.79
N ASP A 375 -55.79 -37.43 1.30
CA ASP A 375 -55.48 -37.44 2.73
C ASP A 375 -54.10 -36.83 3.04
N TYR A 376 -53.73 -36.77 4.33
CA TYR A 376 -52.44 -36.27 4.81
C TYR A 376 -51.52 -37.40 5.33
N LYS A 377 -51.89 -38.67 5.14
CA LYS A 377 -51.22 -39.82 5.78
C LYS A 377 -49.76 -39.96 5.36
N ALA A 378 -49.43 -39.57 4.13
CA ALA A 378 -48.06 -39.59 3.62
C ALA A 378 -47.07 -38.73 4.43
N TYR A 379 -47.58 -37.73 5.16
CA TYR A 379 -46.77 -36.79 5.95
C TYR A 379 -46.89 -37.01 7.47
N ALA A 380 -47.90 -37.76 7.92
CA ALA A 380 -48.20 -38.04 9.33
C ALA A 380 -47.02 -38.64 10.13
N PRO A 381 -46.14 -39.50 9.56
CA PRO A 381 -44.97 -40.00 10.29
C PRO A 381 -43.96 -38.92 10.73
N TYR A 382 -43.96 -37.74 10.09
CA TYR A 382 -42.93 -36.72 10.29
C TYR A 382 -43.43 -35.49 11.04
N PHE A 383 -44.73 -35.18 10.97
CA PHE A 383 -45.33 -33.99 11.58
C PHE A 383 -46.29 -34.35 12.70
N ARG A 384 -46.47 -33.42 13.67
CA ARG A 384 -47.50 -33.58 14.70
C ARG A 384 -48.86 -33.68 14.03
N GLU A 385 -49.61 -34.71 14.37
CA GLU A 385 -50.87 -35.01 13.71
C GLU A 385 -51.89 -33.87 13.86
N SER A 386 -51.95 -33.21 15.02
CA SER A 386 -52.83 -32.06 15.25
C SER A 386 -52.50 -30.86 14.35
N TRP A 387 -51.20 -30.55 14.17
CA TRP A 387 -50.75 -29.48 13.28
C TRP A 387 -50.98 -29.83 11.81
N LEU A 388 -50.67 -31.07 11.40
CA LEU A 388 -50.87 -31.52 10.03
C LEU A 388 -52.34 -31.60 9.64
N LYS A 389 -53.22 -32.06 10.54
CA LYS A 389 -54.68 -32.02 10.39
C LYS A 389 -55.16 -30.59 10.19
N ALA A 390 -54.63 -29.64 10.98
CA ALA A 390 -54.98 -28.23 10.83
C ALA A 390 -54.55 -27.66 9.47
N VAL A 391 -53.31 -27.94 9.02
CA VAL A 391 -52.82 -27.51 7.69
C VAL A 391 -53.62 -28.17 6.55
N PHE A 392 -53.98 -29.45 6.68
CA PHE A 392 -54.81 -30.15 5.69
C PHE A 392 -56.22 -29.56 5.61
N ALA A 393 -56.88 -29.39 6.77
CA ALA A 393 -58.19 -28.77 6.86
C ALA A 393 -58.18 -27.36 6.28
N GLU A 394 -57.20 -26.54 6.66
CA GLU A 394 -56.99 -25.22 6.08
C GLU A 394 -56.87 -25.30 4.55
N THR A 395 -56.01 -26.18 4.03
CA THR A 395 -55.80 -26.34 2.58
C THR A 395 -57.12 -26.63 1.86
N LYS A 396 -57.93 -27.55 2.38
CA LYS A 396 -59.21 -27.92 1.76
C LYS A 396 -60.25 -26.81 1.87
N ILE A 397 -60.34 -26.16 3.03
CA ILE A 397 -61.25 -25.05 3.29
C ILE A 397 -60.93 -23.85 2.40
N VAL A 398 -59.66 -23.43 2.32
CA VAL A 398 -59.27 -22.24 1.54
C VAL A 398 -59.37 -22.44 0.03
N ASN A 399 -59.22 -23.68 -0.45
CA ASN A 399 -59.41 -24.01 -1.87
C ASN A 399 -60.84 -24.44 -2.21
N GLY A 400 -61.75 -24.57 -1.23
CA GLY A 400 -63.13 -25.02 -1.44
C GLY A 400 -63.26 -26.46 -1.94
N ILE A 401 -62.37 -27.36 -1.51
CA ILE A 401 -62.28 -28.75 -1.99
C ILE A 401 -62.94 -29.70 -0.99
N GLY A 402 -63.92 -30.50 -1.41
CA GLY A 402 -64.62 -31.47 -0.55
C GLY A 402 -65.63 -30.82 0.41
N ASP A 403 -66.06 -31.56 1.43
CA ASP A 403 -67.11 -31.13 2.37
C ASP A 403 -66.55 -30.23 3.50
N PRO A 404 -66.97 -28.95 3.60
CA PRO A 404 -66.51 -28.03 4.63
C PRO A 404 -66.77 -28.47 6.07
N GLU A 405 -67.87 -29.17 6.35
CA GLU A 405 -68.21 -29.62 7.70
C GLU A 405 -67.23 -30.70 8.18
N ARG A 406 -66.93 -31.65 7.30
CA ARG A 406 -65.88 -32.66 7.51
C ARG A 406 -64.52 -32.03 7.81
N TRP A 407 -64.12 -30.97 7.11
CA TRP A 407 -62.83 -30.32 7.35
C TRP A 407 -62.82 -29.42 8.58
N ALA A 408 -63.93 -28.73 8.87
CA ALA A 408 -64.06 -27.93 10.08
C ALA A 408 -63.96 -28.79 11.35
N SER A 409 -64.43 -30.04 11.32
CA SER A 409 -64.31 -30.99 12.44
C SER A 409 -62.86 -31.35 12.82
N LEU A 410 -61.89 -31.11 11.92
CA LEU A 410 -60.45 -31.34 12.17
C LEU A 410 -59.75 -30.16 12.85
N LEU A 411 -60.44 -29.02 13.01
CA LEU A 411 -59.95 -27.80 13.65
C LEU A 411 -60.67 -27.58 14.99
N SER A 412 -60.01 -26.92 15.95
CA SER A 412 -60.74 -26.41 17.11
C SER A 412 -61.69 -25.26 16.70
N PRO A 413 -62.77 -24.99 17.46
CA PRO A 413 -63.65 -23.85 17.17
C PRO A 413 -62.89 -22.51 17.07
N SER A 414 -61.89 -22.30 17.94
CA SER A 414 -61.02 -21.12 17.90
C SER A 414 -60.14 -21.06 16.65
N GLN A 415 -59.61 -22.19 16.17
CA GLN A 415 -58.80 -22.25 14.95
C GLN A 415 -59.64 -22.03 13.70
N PHE A 416 -60.84 -22.59 13.64
CA PHE A 416 -61.76 -22.37 12.52
C PHE A 416 -62.25 -20.92 12.47
N GLN A 417 -62.61 -20.33 13.62
CA GLN A 417 -62.99 -18.93 13.72
C GLN A 417 -61.82 -18.02 13.30
N ALA A 418 -60.60 -18.28 13.81
CA ALA A 418 -59.40 -17.54 13.41
C ALA A 418 -59.14 -17.66 11.91
N LEU A 419 -59.31 -18.85 11.31
CA LEU A 419 -59.17 -19.04 9.87
C LEU A 419 -60.25 -18.28 9.09
N LYS A 420 -61.50 -18.26 9.56
CA LYS A 420 -62.60 -17.54 8.92
C LYS A 420 -62.37 -16.03 8.94
N ASP A 421 -61.98 -15.49 10.08
CA ASP A 421 -61.75 -14.05 10.28
C ASP A 421 -60.44 -13.57 9.64
N ARG A 422 -59.48 -14.48 9.39
CA ARG A 422 -58.20 -14.14 8.75
C ARG A 422 -58.41 -13.52 7.37
N VAL A 423 -57.88 -12.30 7.21
CA VAL A 423 -57.83 -11.58 5.95
C VAL A 423 -56.44 -11.77 5.33
N ASP A 424 -56.39 -12.30 4.11
CA ASP A 424 -55.15 -12.50 3.36
C ASP A 424 -55.17 -11.57 2.14
N ILE A 425 -54.15 -10.71 2.03
CA ILE A 425 -53.79 -10.00 0.79
C ILE A 425 -52.31 -10.33 0.60
N GLU A 426 -52.00 -11.30 -0.26
CA GLU A 426 -50.65 -11.83 -0.39
C GLU A 426 -50.16 -11.81 -1.83
N PHE A 427 -48.98 -11.24 -2.08
CA PHE A 427 -48.37 -11.27 -3.40
C PHE A 427 -47.99 -12.71 -3.76
N ASP A 428 -48.27 -13.08 -5.01
CA ASP A 428 -47.80 -14.35 -5.54
C ASP A 428 -46.26 -14.38 -5.57
N PRO A 429 -45.62 -15.46 -5.10
CA PRO A 429 -44.16 -15.61 -5.14
C PRO A 429 -43.56 -15.55 -6.56
N GLY A 430 -44.36 -15.84 -7.59
CA GLY A 430 -43.95 -15.78 -8.99
C GLY A 430 -43.98 -14.37 -9.61
N ASN A 431 -44.35 -13.33 -8.85
CA ASN A 431 -44.30 -11.96 -9.34
C ASN A 431 -42.86 -11.55 -9.74
N PRO A 432 -42.66 -10.78 -10.84
CA PRO A 432 -41.33 -10.49 -11.35
C PRO A 432 -40.46 -9.65 -10.41
N GLU A 433 -39.27 -10.14 -10.07
CA GLU A 433 -38.30 -9.35 -9.28
C GLU A 433 -37.79 -8.10 -10.03
N HIS A 434 -37.91 -8.05 -11.37
CA HIS A 434 -37.47 -6.94 -12.20
C HIS A 434 -38.44 -6.73 -13.38
N PHE A 435 -38.66 -5.48 -13.76
CA PHE A 435 -39.31 -5.09 -15.01
C PHE A 435 -38.33 -4.25 -15.84
N GLY A 436 -38.20 -4.57 -17.13
CA GLY A 436 -37.58 -3.71 -18.12
C GLY A 436 -38.38 -2.42 -18.30
N VAL A 437 -37.75 -1.40 -18.92
CA VAL A 437 -38.40 -0.09 -19.18
C VAL A 437 -39.69 -0.27 -19.99
N SER A 438 -39.71 -1.23 -20.92
CA SER A 438 -40.85 -1.50 -21.80
C SER A 438 -41.71 -2.69 -21.38
N ASP A 439 -41.48 -3.25 -20.20
CA ASP A 439 -42.31 -4.36 -19.71
C ASP A 439 -43.66 -3.83 -19.20
N ASN A 440 -44.73 -4.58 -19.54
CA ASN A 440 -46.06 -4.37 -18.99
C ASN A 440 -46.12 -4.88 -17.54
N VAL A 441 -46.55 -4.03 -16.61
CA VAL A 441 -46.61 -4.40 -15.19
C VAL A 441 -47.90 -5.17 -14.90
N SER A 442 -47.75 -6.41 -14.43
CA SER A 442 -48.85 -7.21 -13.91
C SER A 442 -48.45 -7.90 -12.61
N LEU A 443 -49.35 -7.84 -11.62
CA LEU A 443 -49.14 -8.40 -10.29
C LEU A 443 -50.26 -9.40 -9.98
N ARG A 444 -49.86 -10.61 -9.58
CA ARG A 444 -50.78 -11.62 -9.05
C ARG A 444 -50.85 -11.52 -7.54
N VAL A 445 -52.07 -11.46 -7.00
CA VAL A 445 -52.35 -11.34 -5.55
C VAL A 445 -53.40 -12.37 -5.14
N HIS A 446 -53.15 -13.07 -4.05
CA HIS A 446 -54.07 -14.01 -3.42
C HIS A 446 -54.92 -13.27 -2.39
N LEU A 447 -56.25 -13.34 -2.54
CA LEU A 447 -57.21 -12.65 -1.67
C LEU A 447 -58.04 -13.66 -0.88
N LYS A 448 -58.23 -13.42 0.43
CA LYS A 448 -59.13 -14.17 1.31
C LYS A 448 -59.83 -13.23 2.28
N ASN A 449 -61.14 -13.37 2.43
CA ASN A 449 -61.97 -12.55 3.32
C ASN A 449 -61.84 -11.03 3.04
N VAL A 450 -61.79 -10.65 1.76
CA VAL A 450 -61.77 -9.25 1.31
C VAL A 450 -62.98 -9.01 0.42
N GLN A 451 -63.99 -8.28 0.93
CA GLN A 451 -65.20 -7.95 0.16
C GLN A 451 -64.98 -6.75 -0.76
N THR A 452 -64.29 -5.72 -0.28
CA THR A 452 -63.92 -4.55 -1.07
C THR A 452 -62.42 -4.37 -0.98
N LEU A 453 -61.77 -4.34 -2.15
CA LEU A 453 -60.34 -4.12 -2.32
C LEU A 453 -60.11 -2.80 -3.04
N ILE A 454 -59.40 -1.89 -2.41
CA ILE A 454 -58.97 -0.63 -3.00
C ILE A 454 -57.52 -0.80 -3.44
N VAL A 455 -57.23 -0.56 -4.71
CA VAL A 455 -55.89 -0.59 -5.30
C VAL A 455 -55.50 0.83 -5.68
N LYS A 456 -54.40 1.32 -5.10
CA LYS A 456 -53.88 2.67 -5.33
C LYS A 456 -52.51 2.59 -5.98
N VAL A 457 -52.30 3.43 -6.98
CA VAL A 457 -51.02 3.58 -7.67
C VAL A 457 -50.49 4.98 -7.41
N PHE A 458 -49.27 5.05 -6.91
CA PHE A 458 -48.54 6.30 -6.65
C PHE A 458 -47.27 6.31 -7.49
N GLU A 459 -47.08 7.34 -8.29
CA GLU A 459 -45.79 7.64 -8.92
C GLU A 459 -44.94 8.47 -7.96
N VAL A 460 -43.73 7.99 -7.67
CA VAL A 460 -42.81 8.72 -6.80
C VAL A 460 -42.04 9.73 -7.62
N ASN A 461 -42.07 11.01 -7.22
CA ASN A 461 -41.13 11.99 -7.75
C ASN A 461 -39.72 11.67 -7.20
N THR A 462 -38.99 10.86 -7.97
CA THR A 462 -37.68 10.33 -7.58
C THR A 462 -36.66 11.43 -7.34
N LEU A 463 -36.71 12.53 -8.10
CA LEU A 463 -35.76 13.64 -7.94
C LEU A 463 -35.92 14.30 -6.56
N ASN A 464 -37.12 14.74 -6.22
CA ASN A 464 -37.40 15.39 -4.94
C ASN A 464 -37.17 14.43 -3.76
N TYR A 465 -37.53 13.16 -3.90
CA TYR A 465 -37.31 12.16 -2.88
C TYR A 465 -35.81 11.95 -2.60
N TYR A 466 -35.00 11.77 -3.65
CA TYR A 466 -33.56 11.52 -3.49
C TYR A 466 -32.80 12.76 -3.01
N LEU A 467 -33.18 13.97 -3.42
CA LEU A 467 -32.62 15.22 -2.90
C LEU A 467 -32.92 15.41 -1.41
N LYS A 468 -34.11 15.01 -0.94
CA LYS A 468 -34.54 15.17 0.47
C LYS A 468 -33.99 14.07 1.39
N HIS A 469 -34.03 12.81 0.95
CA HIS A 469 -33.77 11.65 1.82
C HIS A 469 -32.42 10.97 1.58
N GLY A 470 -31.82 11.11 0.39
CA GLY A 470 -30.52 10.51 0.06
C GLY A 470 -30.46 8.97 0.14
N THR A 471 -31.61 8.27 0.15
CA THR A 471 -31.68 6.80 0.22
C THR A 471 -32.66 6.26 -0.81
N GLU A 472 -32.49 4.98 -1.17
CA GLU A 472 -33.39 4.29 -2.11
C GLU A 472 -34.82 4.21 -1.57
N VAL A 473 -35.81 4.43 -2.44
CA VAL A 473 -37.24 4.29 -2.10
C VAL A 473 -37.49 2.86 -1.61
N SER A 474 -38.07 2.69 -0.44
CA SER A 474 -38.48 1.38 0.09
C SER A 474 -39.98 1.33 0.43
N THR A 475 -40.42 0.24 1.04
CA THR A 475 -41.80 -0.04 1.39
C THR A 475 -42.32 0.82 2.56
N ASP A 476 -41.44 1.48 3.29
CA ASP A 476 -41.71 2.34 4.45
C ASP A 476 -42.09 3.79 4.10
N LEU A 477 -42.16 4.15 2.82
CA LEU A 477 -42.56 5.50 2.42
C LEU A 477 -43.97 5.85 2.94
N ALA A 478 -44.11 6.91 3.72
CA ALA A 478 -45.41 7.40 4.18
C ALA A 478 -46.22 7.92 2.98
N LEU A 479 -47.37 7.31 2.71
CA LEU A 479 -48.28 7.70 1.63
C LEU A 479 -49.44 8.56 2.13
N ASP A 480 -49.48 8.83 3.44
CA ASP A 480 -50.57 9.50 4.10
C ASP A 480 -50.59 10.98 3.70
N GLY A 481 -51.74 11.44 3.20
CA GLY A 481 -51.90 12.80 2.67
C GLY A 481 -51.40 13.00 1.23
N LEU A 482 -50.85 11.98 0.57
CA LEU A 482 -50.48 12.06 -0.86
C LEU A 482 -51.70 11.79 -1.77
N VAL A 483 -51.78 12.53 -2.87
CA VAL A 483 -52.81 12.30 -3.90
C VAL A 483 -52.40 11.10 -4.75
N THR A 484 -53.26 10.09 -4.82
CA THR A 484 -53.09 8.91 -5.68
C THR A 484 -53.18 9.29 -7.15
N ASN A 485 -52.26 8.82 -7.97
CA ASN A 485 -52.32 9.01 -9.43
C ASN A 485 -53.51 8.24 -10.02
N HIS A 486 -53.71 7.00 -9.57
CA HIS A 486 -54.85 6.16 -9.96
C HIS A 486 -55.38 5.37 -8.76
N GLU A 487 -56.71 5.26 -8.66
CA GLU A 487 -57.41 4.47 -7.64
C GLU A 487 -58.44 3.58 -8.33
N ARG A 488 -58.49 2.30 -7.96
CA ARG A 488 -59.47 1.33 -8.45
C ARG A 488 -60.07 0.59 -7.27
N THR A 489 -61.39 0.40 -7.30
CA THR A 489 -62.10 -0.39 -6.30
C THR A 489 -62.66 -1.65 -6.94
N PHE A 490 -62.45 -2.79 -6.29
CA PHE A 490 -62.95 -4.09 -6.73
C PHE A 490 -63.80 -4.70 -5.63
N ASP A 491 -65.01 -5.12 -5.99
CA ASP A 491 -65.93 -5.81 -5.08
C ASP A 491 -65.98 -7.31 -5.37
N TYR A 492 -65.92 -8.09 -4.30
CA TYR A 492 -65.85 -9.55 -4.29
C TYR A 492 -66.97 -10.11 -3.42
N LYS A 493 -67.57 -11.23 -3.86
CA LYS A 493 -68.69 -11.92 -3.18
C LYS A 493 -68.31 -13.32 -2.70
N GLU A 494 -67.04 -13.69 -2.85
CA GLU A 494 -66.52 -14.99 -2.48
C GLU A 494 -66.63 -15.20 -0.97
N ALA A 495 -66.88 -16.46 -0.59
CA ALA A 495 -67.02 -16.81 0.81
C ALA A 495 -65.74 -16.47 1.61
N PRO A 496 -65.85 -15.95 2.85
CA PRO A 496 -64.71 -15.55 3.70
C PRO A 496 -63.61 -16.61 3.86
N GLN A 497 -63.98 -17.87 3.76
CA GLN A 497 -63.06 -18.99 3.86
C GLN A 497 -62.22 -19.22 2.60
N ARG A 498 -62.63 -18.77 1.40
CA ARG A 498 -61.94 -19.06 0.12
C ARG A 498 -60.78 -18.09 -0.15
N ARG A 499 -59.65 -18.64 -0.60
CA ARG A 499 -58.47 -17.90 -1.08
C ARG A 499 -58.43 -17.98 -2.61
N VAL A 500 -58.52 -16.83 -3.28
CA VAL A 500 -58.63 -16.73 -4.75
C VAL A 500 -57.47 -15.92 -5.33
N PRO A 501 -56.73 -16.44 -6.32
CA PRO A 501 -55.72 -15.66 -7.04
C PRO A 501 -56.38 -14.68 -8.03
N ARG A 502 -55.92 -13.43 -8.05
CA ARG A 502 -56.36 -12.39 -8.97
C ARG A 502 -55.15 -11.73 -9.65
N ASP A 503 -55.23 -11.55 -10.96
CA ASP A 503 -54.21 -10.88 -11.77
C ASP A 503 -54.62 -9.42 -12.01
N PHE A 504 -53.79 -8.49 -11.55
CA PHE A 504 -53.98 -7.06 -11.74
C PHE A 504 -53.01 -6.56 -12.81
N LYS A 505 -53.52 -5.83 -13.81
CA LYS A 505 -52.72 -5.19 -14.85
C LYS A 505 -52.70 -3.68 -14.63
N PHE A 506 -51.54 -3.08 -14.80
CA PHE A 506 -51.31 -1.66 -14.57
C PHE A 506 -50.84 -0.96 -15.86
N PRO A 507 -51.71 -0.82 -16.89
CA PRO A 507 -51.37 -0.06 -18.11
C PRO A 507 -51.07 1.42 -17.83
N GLU A 508 -51.51 1.94 -16.68
CA GLU A 508 -51.16 3.28 -16.19
C GLU A 508 -49.68 3.43 -15.79
N ILE A 509 -48.94 2.33 -15.63
CA ILE A 509 -47.49 2.38 -15.47
C ILE A 509 -46.87 2.41 -16.87
N GLU A 510 -46.51 3.62 -17.29
CA GLU A 510 -46.01 3.94 -18.63
C GLU A 510 -44.73 3.18 -19.04
N ASP A 511 -44.45 3.14 -20.34
CA ASP A 511 -43.20 2.65 -20.95
C ASP A 511 -42.07 3.69 -20.80
N ARG A 512 -41.71 4.00 -19.54
CA ARG A 512 -40.62 4.91 -19.19
C ARG A 512 -39.94 4.55 -17.89
N ARG A 513 -38.88 5.30 -17.56
CA ARG A 513 -38.17 5.18 -16.29
C ARG A 513 -39.01 5.74 -15.15
N GLY A 514 -39.00 5.07 -14.00
CA GLY A 514 -39.78 5.51 -12.84
C GLY A 514 -39.80 4.53 -11.67
N VAL A 515 -40.34 5.02 -10.55
CA VAL A 515 -40.63 4.22 -9.36
C VAL A 515 -42.09 4.44 -8.99
N TRP A 516 -42.84 3.34 -8.90
CA TRP A 516 -44.25 3.35 -8.53
C TRP A 516 -44.47 2.52 -7.29
N ILE A 517 -45.41 2.95 -6.45
CA ILE A 517 -45.88 2.20 -5.30
C ILE A 517 -47.32 1.80 -5.57
N VAL A 518 -47.57 0.49 -5.54
CA VAL A 518 -48.91 -0.09 -5.69
C VAL A 518 -49.35 -0.64 -4.34
N GLU A 519 -50.41 -0.07 -3.80
CA GLU A 519 -50.95 -0.46 -2.49
C GLU A 519 -52.33 -1.10 -2.62
N PHE A 520 -52.50 -2.26 -2.00
CA PHE A 520 -53.72 -3.07 -1.97
C PHE A 520 -54.30 -3.02 -0.56
N ILE A 521 -55.47 -2.41 -0.40
CA ILE A 521 -56.10 -2.14 0.90
C ILE A 521 -57.46 -2.83 0.95
N GLY A 522 -57.69 -3.67 1.96
CA GLY A 522 -58.96 -4.35 2.14
C GLY A 522 -59.01 -5.18 3.41
N GLY A 523 -60.19 -5.28 4.04
CA GLY A 523 -60.41 -6.13 5.22
C GLY A 523 -59.41 -5.90 6.36
N SER A 524 -59.13 -4.64 6.73
CA SER A 524 -58.13 -4.24 7.77
C SER A 524 -56.66 -4.58 7.47
N LYS A 525 -56.35 -5.04 6.26
CA LYS A 525 -54.99 -5.34 5.80
C LYS A 525 -54.56 -4.43 4.65
N SER A 526 -53.27 -4.13 4.60
CA SER A 526 -52.62 -3.45 3.48
C SER A 526 -51.44 -4.28 2.98
N SER A 527 -51.25 -4.32 1.66
CA SER A 527 -50.09 -4.92 1.01
C SER A 527 -49.52 -3.98 -0.03
N ARG A 528 -48.20 -3.90 -0.10
CA ARG A 528 -47.49 -2.89 -0.89
C ARG A 528 -46.46 -3.51 -1.80
N ALA A 529 -46.47 -3.08 -3.06
CA ALA A 529 -45.42 -3.36 -4.03
C ALA A 529 -44.69 -2.07 -4.41
N VAL A 530 -43.36 -2.11 -4.46
CA VAL A 530 -42.52 -1.05 -5.04
C VAL A 530 -42.00 -1.56 -6.38
N ILE A 531 -42.46 -0.93 -7.46
CA ILE A 531 -42.15 -1.28 -8.84
C ILE A 531 -41.12 -0.30 -9.38
N ARG A 532 -39.99 -0.80 -9.86
CA ARG A 532 -38.91 0.01 -10.44
C ARG A 532 -38.72 -0.35 -11.91
N LYS A 533 -38.71 0.66 -12.78
CA LYS A 533 -38.40 0.51 -14.21
C LYS A 533 -37.27 1.47 -14.57
N GLY A 534 -36.22 0.95 -15.19
CA GLY A 534 -35.06 1.73 -15.62
C GLY A 534 -34.14 2.22 -14.50
N ARG A 535 -32.94 2.62 -14.87
CA ARG A 535 -31.91 3.21 -13.99
C ARG A 535 -30.80 3.85 -14.80
N LEU A 536 -30.13 4.83 -14.20
CA LEU A 536 -28.88 5.38 -14.74
C LEU A 536 -27.69 4.89 -13.90
N ASP A 537 -26.62 4.49 -14.57
CA ASP A 537 -25.37 4.08 -13.93
C ASP A 537 -24.28 5.16 -14.12
N VAL A 538 -23.27 5.16 -13.26
CA VAL A 538 -22.19 6.16 -13.28
C VAL A 538 -20.82 5.49 -13.32
N LEU A 539 -19.93 6.02 -14.16
CA LEU A 539 -18.48 5.82 -14.07
C LEU A 539 -17.83 7.09 -13.52
N SER A 540 -16.80 6.93 -12.70
CA SER A 540 -16.04 8.06 -12.13
C SER A 540 -14.55 7.89 -12.42
N ALA A 541 -13.92 8.93 -12.94
CA ALA A 541 -12.48 8.98 -13.17
C ALA A 541 -11.89 10.29 -12.63
N THR A 542 -10.86 10.16 -11.79
CA THR A 542 -10.15 11.32 -11.24
C THR A 542 -9.27 11.96 -12.31
N SER A 543 -9.39 13.27 -12.45
CA SER A 543 -8.67 14.12 -13.40
C SER A 543 -7.90 15.22 -12.68
N SER A 544 -7.15 16.05 -13.41
CA SER A 544 -6.44 17.20 -12.81
C SER A 544 -7.34 18.27 -12.19
N GLY A 545 -8.64 18.30 -12.50
CA GLY A 545 -9.58 19.30 -12.02
C GLY A 545 -10.61 18.79 -11.00
N GLY A 546 -10.59 17.49 -10.67
CA GLY A 546 -11.61 16.84 -9.86
C GLY A 546 -12.05 15.49 -10.45
N GLU A 547 -13.22 15.02 -10.04
CA GLU A 547 -13.81 13.76 -10.51
C GLU A 547 -14.66 13.99 -11.76
N VAL A 548 -14.32 13.32 -12.85
CA VAL A 548 -15.14 13.26 -14.06
C VAL A 548 -16.16 12.15 -13.89
N ILE A 549 -17.43 12.53 -13.87
CA ILE A 549 -18.58 11.63 -13.80
C ILE A 549 -19.09 11.41 -15.21
N THR A 550 -19.21 10.16 -15.65
CA THR A 550 -19.85 9.77 -16.91
C THR A 550 -21.12 8.99 -16.60
N VAL A 551 -22.27 9.51 -17.01
CA VAL A 551 -23.59 8.91 -16.82
C VAL A 551 -23.94 8.00 -17.99
N LEU A 552 -24.39 6.79 -17.69
CA LEU A 552 -24.73 5.76 -18.65
C LEU A 552 -26.20 5.35 -18.52
N ASP A 553 -26.82 5.03 -19.65
CA ASP A 553 -28.16 4.43 -19.71
C ASP A 553 -28.13 2.91 -19.44
N GLU A 554 -29.31 2.27 -19.50
CA GLU A 554 -29.48 0.82 -19.31
C GLU A 554 -28.75 -0.01 -20.37
N THR A 555 -28.47 0.58 -21.54
CA THR A 555 -27.71 -0.04 -22.65
C THR A 555 -26.21 0.17 -22.54
N ARG A 556 -25.73 0.82 -21.47
CA ARG A 556 -24.32 1.16 -21.20
C ARG A 556 -23.74 2.22 -22.14
N LYS A 557 -24.60 3.00 -22.79
CA LYS A 557 -24.20 4.15 -23.62
C LYS A 557 -24.30 5.45 -22.82
N PRO A 558 -23.51 6.47 -23.17
CA PRO A 558 -23.68 7.80 -22.60
C PRO A 558 -25.13 8.30 -22.68
N ALA A 559 -25.68 8.74 -21.55
CA ALA A 559 -27.03 9.28 -21.50
C ALA A 559 -27.02 10.79 -21.83
N PRO A 560 -27.68 11.24 -22.92
CA PRO A 560 -27.70 12.66 -23.29
C PRO A 560 -28.69 13.46 -22.41
N GLY A 561 -28.39 14.74 -22.20
CA GLY A 561 -29.29 15.70 -21.51
C GLY A 561 -29.43 15.49 -20.00
N VAL A 562 -28.65 14.60 -19.40
CA VAL A 562 -28.67 14.32 -17.96
C VAL A 562 -27.89 15.37 -17.16
N ALA A 563 -28.23 15.50 -15.87
CA ALA A 563 -27.52 16.37 -14.93
C ALA A 563 -27.18 15.62 -13.64
N VAL A 564 -26.16 16.09 -12.94
CA VAL A 564 -25.71 15.53 -11.66
C VAL A 564 -25.95 16.57 -10.57
N TRP A 565 -26.76 16.23 -9.58
CA TRP A 565 -26.98 17.02 -8.38
C TRP A 565 -26.02 16.57 -7.27
N PHE A 566 -25.20 17.50 -6.80
CA PHE A 566 -24.22 17.25 -5.76
C PHE A 566 -23.93 18.53 -4.96
N GLY A 567 -23.90 18.43 -3.62
CA GLY A 567 -23.61 19.57 -2.74
C GLY A 567 -24.58 20.76 -2.90
N GLY A 568 -25.85 20.48 -3.21
CA GLY A 568 -26.87 21.51 -3.47
C GLY A 568 -26.76 22.22 -4.81
N ARG A 569 -25.85 21.79 -5.69
CA ARG A 569 -25.66 22.35 -7.05
C ARG A 569 -26.02 21.33 -8.11
N ARG A 570 -26.54 21.83 -9.24
CA ARG A 570 -26.84 21.06 -10.45
C ARG A 570 -25.70 21.24 -11.46
N TYR A 571 -25.13 20.13 -11.92
CA TYR A 571 -24.04 20.08 -12.89
C TYR A 571 -24.56 19.45 -14.19
N GLU A 572 -24.57 20.21 -15.29
CA GLU A 572 -24.99 19.68 -16.60
C GLU A 572 -23.93 18.76 -17.19
N CYS A 573 -24.37 17.71 -17.89
CA CYS A 573 -23.49 16.81 -18.62
C CYS A 573 -23.38 17.22 -20.10
N ASP A 574 -22.22 16.96 -20.70
CA ASP A 574 -21.99 17.14 -22.13
C ASP A 574 -22.69 16.08 -22.99
N GLU A 575 -22.55 16.16 -24.33
CA GLU A 575 -23.10 15.19 -25.28
C GLU A 575 -22.59 13.74 -25.07
N LYS A 576 -21.48 13.58 -24.35
CA LYS A 576 -20.91 12.28 -23.95
C LYS A 576 -21.33 11.88 -22.53
N GLY A 577 -22.34 12.53 -21.96
CA GLY A 577 -22.87 12.26 -20.63
C GLY A 577 -21.86 12.57 -19.50
N ARG A 578 -20.91 13.49 -19.72
CA ARG A 578 -19.82 13.77 -18.77
C ARG A 578 -19.99 15.11 -18.07
N THR A 579 -19.64 15.14 -16.78
CA THR A 579 -19.50 16.39 -16.03
C THR A 579 -18.32 16.32 -15.05
N LEU A 580 -17.78 17.47 -14.67
CA LEU A 580 -16.64 17.57 -13.75
C LEU A 580 -17.10 18.07 -12.38
N ILE A 581 -16.91 17.24 -11.36
CA ILE A 581 -17.11 17.61 -9.95
C ILE A 581 -15.75 18.02 -9.37
N PRO A 582 -15.56 19.27 -8.90
CA PRO A 582 -14.33 19.72 -8.27
C PRO A 582 -13.92 18.87 -7.06
N PHE A 583 -12.64 18.88 -6.70
CA PHE A 583 -12.13 18.15 -5.53
C PHE A 583 -12.82 18.54 -4.20
N SER A 584 -12.81 17.62 -3.24
CA SER A 584 -13.40 17.81 -1.90
C SER A 584 -12.34 18.14 -0.84
N ASN A 585 -12.72 18.94 0.15
CA ASN A 585 -11.98 19.04 1.41
C ASN A 585 -12.34 17.90 2.39
N GLU A 586 -13.38 17.12 2.08
CA GLU A 586 -13.83 15.96 2.84
C GLU A 586 -13.90 14.73 1.93
N PRO A 587 -12.75 14.08 1.64
CA PRO A 587 -12.71 12.95 0.73
C PRO A 587 -13.48 11.74 1.28
N GLY A 588 -14.13 10.99 0.40
CA GLY A 588 -14.93 9.82 0.79
C GLY A 588 -15.88 9.36 -0.31
N THR A 589 -16.57 8.25 -0.06
CA THR A 589 -17.66 7.82 -0.94
C THR A 589 -18.85 8.77 -0.76
N ARG A 590 -19.33 9.33 -1.86
CA ARG A 590 -20.44 10.29 -1.88
C ARG A 590 -21.57 9.80 -2.78
N THR A 591 -22.79 10.26 -2.49
CA THR A 591 -24.02 9.84 -3.15
C THR A 591 -24.63 11.03 -3.91
N PRO A 592 -24.33 11.22 -5.20
CA PRO A 592 -25.01 12.20 -6.03
C PRO A 592 -26.37 11.69 -6.51
N VAL A 593 -27.24 12.62 -6.90
CA VAL A 593 -28.51 12.33 -7.59
C VAL A 593 -28.34 12.63 -9.07
N ILE A 594 -28.62 11.66 -9.93
CA ILE A 594 -28.56 11.81 -11.38
C ILE A 594 -29.97 12.14 -11.87
N GLU A 595 -30.14 13.28 -12.51
CA GLU A 595 -31.40 13.76 -13.08
C GLU A 595 -31.44 13.46 -14.58
N ALA A 596 -32.53 12.87 -15.04
CA ALA A 596 -32.83 12.65 -16.45
C ALA A 596 -33.80 13.73 -16.99
N PRO A 597 -33.81 14.01 -18.31
CA PRO A 597 -34.68 15.03 -18.91
C PRO A 597 -36.18 14.80 -18.71
N ASP A 598 -36.59 13.54 -18.51
CA ASP A 598 -37.98 13.11 -18.33
C ASP A 598 -38.46 13.23 -16.87
N GLY A 599 -37.67 13.84 -15.98
CA GLY A 599 -37.99 14.02 -14.56
C GLY A 599 -37.67 12.82 -13.68
N PHE A 600 -37.18 11.71 -14.26
CA PHE A 600 -36.66 10.57 -13.52
C PHE A 600 -35.31 10.91 -12.88
N ALA A 601 -35.02 10.28 -11.74
CA ALA A 601 -33.73 10.38 -11.09
C ALA A 601 -33.21 9.03 -10.61
N SER A 602 -31.89 8.90 -10.48
CA SER A 602 -31.21 7.73 -9.90
C SER A 602 -30.20 8.15 -8.86
N LEU A 603 -30.08 7.37 -7.77
CA LEU A 603 -28.96 7.51 -6.84
C LEU A 603 -27.73 6.81 -7.43
N ALA A 604 -26.60 7.49 -7.39
CA ALA A 604 -25.32 6.92 -7.75
C ALA A 604 -24.35 7.03 -6.58
N HIS A 605 -23.20 6.37 -6.68
CA HIS A 605 -22.11 6.49 -5.72
C HIS A 605 -20.79 6.66 -6.48
N PHE A 606 -19.94 7.56 -6.01
CA PHE A 606 -18.58 7.70 -6.52
C PHE A 606 -17.61 8.00 -5.38
N GLN A 607 -16.33 7.73 -5.63
CA GLN A 607 -15.27 8.13 -4.71
C GLN A 607 -14.88 9.58 -5.00
N HIS A 608 -15.11 10.46 -4.03
CA HIS A 608 -14.76 11.87 -4.14
C HIS A 608 -13.41 12.12 -3.48
N SER A 609 -12.39 12.44 -4.27
CA SER A 609 -11.02 12.62 -3.77
C SER A 609 -10.74 14.07 -3.32
N SER A 610 -9.70 14.24 -2.52
CA SER A 610 -9.14 15.55 -2.17
C SER A 610 -8.04 15.96 -3.15
N GLU A 611 -7.85 17.26 -3.34
CA GLU A 611 -6.80 17.83 -4.18
C GLU A 611 -5.44 17.71 -3.48
N SER A 612 -4.85 16.52 -3.55
CA SER A 612 -3.59 16.19 -2.88
C SER A 612 -2.49 15.94 -3.90
N TYR A 613 -1.60 16.93 -4.07
CA TYR A 613 -0.47 16.82 -4.99
C TYR A 613 0.73 16.13 -4.34
N GLN A 614 1.39 15.25 -5.10
CA GLN A 614 2.68 14.65 -4.73
C GLN A 614 3.62 14.65 -5.91
N LEU A 615 4.84 15.14 -5.68
CA LEU A 615 5.94 15.07 -6.64
C LEU A 615 6.84 13.89 -6.28
N HIS A 616 7.00 12.97 -7.22
CA HIS A 616 8.03 11.94 -7.18
C HIS A 616 9.11 12.28 -8.21
N ALA A 617 10.36 11.96 -7.91
CA ALA A 617 11.44 12.06 -8.88
C ALA A 617 12.39 10.88 -8.73
N GLY A 618 12.54 10.08 -9.78
CA GLY A 618 13.67 9.17 -9.91
C GLY A 618 14.91 9.98 -10.24
N ILE A 619 15.86 10.11 -9.31
CA ILE A 619 17.09 10.88 -9.51
C ILE A 619 18.25 9.89 -9.53
N ARG A 620 19.01 9.91 -10.62
CA ARG A 620 20.10 8.95 -10.83
C ARG A 620 21.38 9.67 -11.26
N LEU A 621 22.48 9.21 -10.67
CA LEU A 621 23.84 9.57 -11.02
C LEU A 621 24.70 8.31 -10.97
N ASP A 622 25.77 8.25 -11.78
CA ASP A 622 26.69 7.10 -11.76
C ASP A 622 27.90 7.36 -10.85
N ARG A 623 28.33 6.34 -10.12
CA ARG A 623 29.48 6.44 -9.20
C ARG A 623 30.80 6.69 -9.94
N GLU A 624 31.03 6.07 -11.10
CA GLU A 624 32.27 6.24 -11.88
C GLU A 624 32.36 7.64 -12.51
N ALA A 625 31.24 8.37 -12.62
CA ALA A 625 31.22 9.74 -13.10
C ALA A 625 31.67 10.75 -12.02
N LEU A 626 31.51 10.39 -10.74
CA LEU A 626 31.83 11.23 -9.58
C LEU A 626 33.33 11.19 -9.23
N ARG A 627 34.16 11.60 -10.19
CA ARG A 627 35.61 11.74 -10.05
C ARG A 627 35.98 13.23 -9.95
N PRO A 628 36.99 13.62 -9.14
CA PRO A 628 37.39 15.02 -9.00
C PRO A 628 37.61 15.71 -10.34
N GLY A 629 36.90 16.83 -10.56
CA GLY A 629 36.98 17.57 -11.81
C GLY A 629 36.48 16.80 -13.04
N ALA A 630 35.73 15.71 -12.92
CA ALA A 630 35.05 15.11 -14.07
C ALA A 630 33.72 15.83 -14.34
N LYS A 631 33.17 15.62 -15.53
CA LYS A 631 31.77 15.95 -15.84
C LYS A 631 30.89 14.76 -15.47
N ALA A 632 29.81 15.00 -14.75
CA ALA A 632 28.85 13.98 -14.35
C ALA A 632 27.43 14.39 -14.72
N THR A 633 26.67 13.48 -15.33
CA THR A 633 25.30 13.75 -15.80
C THR A 633 24.28 13.20 -14.81
N ILE A 634 23.51 14.09 -14.21
CA ILE A 634 22.35 13.77 -13.38
C ILE A 634 21.15 13.53 -14.29
N MET A 635 20.44 12.41 -14.09
CA MET A 635 19.16 12.12 -14.72
C MET A 635 18.02 12.30 -13.72
N VAL A 636 16.94 12.93 -14.15
CA VAL A 636 15.75 13.18 -13.34
C VAL A 636 14.51 12.73 -14.10
N ARG A 637 13.77 11.78 -13.51
CA ARG A 637 12.47 11.29 -13.99
C ARG A 637 11.36 11.76 -13.05
N PRO A 638 10.80 12.96 -13.26
CA PRO A 638 9.72 13.48 -12.42
C PRO A 638 8.38 12.83 -12.74
N THR A 639 7.53 12.68 -11.72
CA THR A 639 6.12 12.32 -11.87
C THR A 639 5.31 13.13 -10.87
N LEU A 640 4.35 13.91 -11.38
CA LEU A 640 3.38 14.62 -10.56
C LEU A 640 2.11 13.79 -10.48
N THR A 641 1.59 13.61 -9.27
CA THR A 641 0.27 12.99 -9.07
C THR A 641 -0.67 13.93 -8.31
N VAL A 642 -1.96 13.80 -8.57
CA VAL A 642 -3.04 14.39 -7.76
C VAL A 642 -4.00 13.29 -7.35
N ALA A 643 -4.31 13.17 -6.06
CA ALA A 643 -5.12 12.06 -5.53
C ALA A 643 -4.63 10.66 -5.98
N GLY A 644 -3.31 10.52 -6.15
CA GLY A 644 -2.66 9.27 -6.62
C GLY A 644 -2.77 9.01 -8.13
N GLN A 645 -3.36 9.90 -8.93
CA GLN A 645 -3.37 9.80 -10.38
C GLN A 645 -2.26 10.64 -11.01
N PRO A 646 -1.43 10.08 -11.92
CA PRO A 646 -0.45 10.85 -12.68
C PRO A 646 -1.11 11.95 -13.50
N ILE A 647 -0.56 13.15 -13.44
CA ILE A 647 -0.99 14.31 -14.23
C ILE A 647 0.19 14.97 -14.94
N SER A 648 -0.11 15.84 -15.91
CA SER A 648 0.90 16.54 -16.69
C SER A 648 1.84 17.36 -15.81
N LEU A 649 3.14 17.26 -16.09
CA LEU A 649 4.18 18.06 -15.46
C LEU A 649 4.07 19.56 -15.79
N THR A 650 3.29 19.94 -16.80
CA THR A 650 3.01 21.35 -17.14
C THR A 650 2.28 22.12 -16.05
N ARG A 651 1.74 21.42 -15.03
CA ARG A 651 1.15 22.03 -13.83
C ARG A 651 2.20 22.56 -12.84
N LEU A 652 3.47 22.17 -13.01
CA LEU A 652 4.56 22.63 -12.16
C LEU A 652 5.08 23.99 -12.61
N GLU A 653 5.19 24.91 -11.66
CA GLU A 653 5.80 26.22 -11.82
C GLU A 653 7.11 26.28 -11.00
N LYS A 654 7.99 27.26 -11.29
CA LYS A 654 9.22 27.51 -10.51
C LYS A 654 10.09 26.26 -10.31
N VAL A 655 10.21 25.43 -11.34
CA VAL A 655 10.98 24.18 -11.29
C VAL A 655 12.46 24.50 -11.17
N ARG A 656 13.10 24.00 -10.11
CA ARG A 656 14.53 24.20 -9.82
C ARG A 656 15.18 22.91 -9.33
N LEU A 657 16.45 22.74 -9.67
CA LEU A 657 17.28 21.64 -9.18
C LEU A 657 18.27 22.20 -8.17
N VAL A 658 18.17 21.77 -6.92
CA VAL A 658 19.07 22.17 -5.83
C VAL A 658 20.08 21.07 -5.59
N LEU A 659 21.36 21.42 -5.65
CA LEU A 659 22.49 20.52 -5.48
C LEU A 659 23.25 20.95 -4.25
N VAL A 660 23.41 20.04 -3.28
CA VAL A 660 24.22 20.25 -2.08
C VAL A 660 25.38 19.28 -2.11
N SER A 661 26.59 19.78 -2.39
CA SER A 661 27.83 19.00 -2.32
C SER A 661 28.52 19.21 -0.99
N THR A 662 28.93 18.14 -0.34
CA THR A 662 29.72 18.18 0.90
C THR A 662 31.06 17.51 0.68
N ASP A 663 32.14 18.22 0.99
CA ASP A 663 33.50 17.69 0.85
C ASP A 663 33.91 16.77 2.03
N LEU A 664 35.11 16.21 1.96
CA LEU A 664 35.68 15.35 3.01
C LEU A 664 35.86 16.06 4.35
N ASP A 665 36.01 17.39 4.34
CA ASP A 665 36.24 18.22 5.52
C ASP A 665 34.90 18.63 6.19
N GLY A 666 33.76 18.31 5.56
CA GLY A 666 32.42 18.57 6.07
C GLY A 666 31.82 19.89 5.59
N ILE A 667 32.52 20.61 4.71
CA ILE A 667 32.08 21.90 4.17
C ILE A 667 31.06 21.62 3.07
N SER A 668 29.89 22.25 3.20
CA SER A 668 28.78 22.08 2.24
C SER A 668 28.62 23.30 1.36
N THR A 669 28.52 23.08 0.06
CA THR A 669 28.28 24.09 -0.97
C THR A 669 26.95 23.80 -1.66
N THR A 670 26.12 24.84 -1.82
CA THR A 670 24.82 24.73 -2.49
C THR A 670 24.85 25.43 -3.84
N SER A 671 24.43 24.73 -4.88
CA SER A 671 24.19 25.26 -6.21
C SER A 671 22.73 25.05 -6.58
N THR A 672 22.08 26.10 -7.11
CA THR A 672 20.69 26.04 -7.53
C THR A 672 20.61 26.33 -9.02
N VAL A 673 20.05 25.39 -9.78
CA VAL A 673 19.73 25.56 -11.18
C VAL A 673 18.29 26.06 -11.26
N SER A 674 18.14 27.36 -11.46
CA SER A 674 16.85 27.99 -11.73
C SER A 674 16.32 27.56 -13.12
N ASP A 675 15.00 27.50 -13.27
CA ASP A 675 14.30 27.15 -14.52
C ASP A 675 14.70 25.80 -15.14
N PHE A 676 14.88 24.78 -14.29
CA PHE A 676 15.24 23.43 -14.71
C PHE A 676 14.16 22.84 -15.64
N LYS A 677 14.55 22.52 -16.88
CA LYS A 677 13.62 22.08 -17.92
C LYS A 677 13.26 20.61 -17.71
N ILE A 678 11.97 20.35 -17.49
CA ILE A 678 11.39 19.01 -17.41
C ILE A 678 10.46 18.79 -18.59
N ALA A 679 10.32 17.53 -18.99
CA ALA A 679 9.42 17.12 -20.06
C ALA A 679 8.70 15.83 -19.65
N SER A 680 7.51 15.60 -20.22
CA SER A 680 6.73 14.39 -19.92
C SER A 680 7.14 13.21 -20.80
N ASP A 681 7.86 13.46 -21.90
CA ASP A 681 8.22 12.45 -22.92
C ASP A 681 9.66 11.93 -22.80
N ARG A 682 10.48 12.47 -21.89
CA ARG A 682 11.91 12.11 -21.75
C ARG A 682 12.42 12.49 -20.36
N GLU A 683 13.49 11.84 -19.93
CA GLU A 683 14.16 12.19 -18.68
C GLU A 683 14.95 13.51 -18.83
N ALA A 684 14.83 14.37 -17.82
CA ALA A 684 15.57 15.62 -17.77
C ALA A 684 17.02 15.35 -17.33
N THR A 685 17.98 16.05 -17.92
CA THR A 685 19.41 15.86 -17.63
C THR A 685 20.08 17.16 -17.22
N HIS A 686 20.99 17.09 -16.26
CA HIS A 686 21.85 18.21 -15.87
C HIS A 686 23.30 17.76 -15.71
N GLU A 687 24.24 18.47 -16.33
CA GLU A 687 25.67 18.18 -16.19
C GLU A 687 26.27 19.04 -15.07
N ILE A 688 27.01 18.40 -14.18
CA ILE A 688 27.78 19.08 -13.12
C ILE A 688 29.27 18.83 -13.31
N ARG A 689 30.08 19.80 -12.90
CA ARG A 689 31.51 19.60 -12.66
C ARG A 689 31.67 19.09 -11.23
N VAL A 690 32.24 17.91 -11.07
CA VAL A 690 32.39 17.27 -9.75
C VAL A 690 33.42 18.05 -8.92
N PRO A 691 33.04 18.58 -7.74
CA PRO A 691 33.98 19.26 -6.86
C PRO A 691 35.12 18.34 -6.40
N ASN A 692 36.28 18.92 -6.11
CA ASN A 692 37.38 18.18 -5.50
C ASN A 692 36.97 17.69 -4.12
N ARG A 693 37.52 16.53 -3.71
CA ARG A 693 37.28 15.94 -2.38
C ARG A 693 35.80 15.75 -2.04
N LEU A 694 34.93 15.55 -3.04
CA LEU A 694 33.50 15.31 -2.82
C LEU A 694 33.29 14.05 -1.98
N SER A 695 32.45 14.13 -0.96
CA SER A 695 32.10 13.02 -0.07
C SER A 695 30.61 12.68 -0.10
N SER A 696 29.74 13.67 -0.32
CA SER A 696 28.33 13.45 -0.58
C SER A 696 27.75 14.51 -1.51
N LEU A 697 26.71 14.12 -2.26
CA LEU A 697 25.93 14.99 -3.11
C LEU A 697 24.44 14.73 -2.86
N ASN A 698 23.70 15.71 -2.36
CA ASN A 698 22.23 15.68 -2.31
C ASN A 698 21.68 16.45 -3.52
N VAL A 699 20.81 15.79 -4.28
CA VAL A 699 20.13 16.37 -5.44
C VAL A 699 18.64 16.43 -5.12
N ARG A 700 18.07 17.63 -5.12
CA ARG A 700 16.66 17.88 -4.81
C ARG A 700 15.97 18.60 -5.95
N LEU A 701 14.96 17.97 -6.53
CA LEU A 701 14.02 18.62 -7.44
C LEU A 701 12.97 19.35 -6.60
N VAL A 702 12.80 20.64 -6.84
CA VAL A 702 11.79 21.48 -6.17
C VAL A 702 10.92 22.12 -7.24
N ALA A 703 9.60 22.12 -7.03
CA ALA A 703 8.65 22.75 -7.92
C ALA A 703 7.42 23.24 -7.15
N ALA A 704 6.76 24.26 -7.65
CA ALA A 704 5.53 24.78 -7.09
C ALA A 704 4.31 24.28 -7.87
N VAL A 705 3.17 24.13 -7.19
CA VAL A 705 1.86 23.90 -7.84
C VAL A 705 0.81 24.79 -7.18
N LYS A 706 -0.15 25.28 -7.97
CA LYS A 706 -1.29 26.06 -7.47
C LYS A 706 -2.45 25.13 -7.14
N VAL A 707 -2.95 25.23 -5.91
CA VAL A 707 -4.06 24.40 -5.40
C VAL A 707 -5.38 25.13 -5.63
N ALA A 708 -6.22 24.61 -6.53
CA ALA A 708 -7.45 25.30 -6.92
C ALA A 708 -8.46 25.39 -5.76
N SER A 709 -8.62 24.32 -4.99
CA SER A 709 -9.50 24.22 -3.81
C SER A 709 -9.12 25.15 -2.66
N GLN A 710 -7.89 25.68 -2.64
CA GLN A 710 -7.41 26.63 -1.64
C GLN A 710 -7.24 28.05 -2.19
N GLY A 711 -8.02 28.42 -3.21
CA GLY A 711 -7.98 29.76 -3.79
C GLY A 711 -6.70 30.04 -4.58
N GLN A 712 -6.20 29.05 -5.33
CA GLN A 712 -4.95 29.12 -6.10
C GLN A 712 -3.69 29.32 -5.24
N LYS A 713 -3.74 28.94 -3.96
CA LYS A 713 -2.58 28.96 -3.07
C LYS A 713 -1.44 28.14 -3.69
N GLU A 714 -0.27 28.75 -3.78
CA GLU A 714 0.94 28.08 -4.24
C GLU A 714 1.50 27.22 -3.10
N ILE A 715 1.78 25.95 -3.39
CA ILE A 715 2.48 25.03 -2.49
C ILE A 715 3.76 24.54 -3.15
N GLU A 716 4.82 24.39 -2.35
CA GLU A 716 6.08 23.82 -2.80
C GLU A 716 6.08 22.31 -2.60
N LEU A 717 6.45 21.58 -3.65
CA LEU A 717 6.68 20.14 -3.65
C LEU A 717 8.16 19.89 -3.88
N SER A 718 8.69 18.84 -3.26
CA SER A 718 10.08 18.43 -3.49
C SER A 718 10.27 16.91 -3.47
N ALA A 719 11.28 16.47 -4.19
CA ALA A 719 11.77 15.09 -4.17
C ALA A 719 13.30 15.12 -4.23
N ASP A 720 13.97 14.40 -3.33
CA ASP A 720 15.43 14.39 -3.23
C ASP A 720 16.04 12.99 -3.22
N GLN A 721 17.32 12.96 -3.58
CA GLN A 721 18.17 11.79 -3.52
C GLN A 721 19.57 12.19 -3.04
N ALA A 722 20.07 11.48 -2.04
CA ALA A 722 21.44 11.63 -1.56
C ALA A 722 22.35 10.54 -2.14
N PHE A 723 23.58 10.92 -2.45
CA PHE A 723 24.66 10.04 -2.90
C PHE A 723 25.86 10.21 -1.97
N THR A 724 26.24 9.17 -1.26
CA THR A 724 27.44 9.15 -0.42
C THR A 724 28.55 8.40 -1.16
N ILE A 725 29.74 9.00 -1.24
CA ILE A 725 30.88 8.49 -2.00
C ILE A 725 32.19 8.67 -1.23
N ASN A 726 33.28 8.08 -1.72
CA ASN A 726 34.63 8.32 -1.21
C ASN A 726 34.81 8.09 0.31
N GLY A 727 33.97 7.26 0.93
CA GLY A 727 34.11 6.86 2.34
C GLY A 727 35.47 6.22 2.65
N GLN A 728 36.13 5.61 1.67
CA GLN A 728 37.51 5.13 1.80
C GLN A 728 38.49 6.26 2.16
N LEU A 729 38.31 7.46 1.59
CA LEU A 729 39.20 8.61 1.82
C LEU A 729 39.05 9.23 3.22
N ARG A 730 37.94 8.94 3.93
CA ARG A 730 37.74 9.33 5.34
C ARG A 730 38.36 8.34 6.34
N SER A 731 39.02 7.29 5.85
CA SER A 731 39.64 6.24 6.67
C SER A 731 41.14 6.10 6.39
N ASP A 732 41.82 5.36 7.27
CA ASP A 732 43.21 4.90 7.13
C ASP A 732 43.39 3.83 6.04
N ARG A 733 42.30 3.30 5.47
CA ARG A 733 42.34 2.29 4.40
C ARG A 733 42.96 2.83 3.12
N ILE A 734 44.03 2.15 2.69
CA ILE A 734 44.75 2.44 1.43
C ILE A 734 44.32 1.56 0.26
N ARG A 735 43.56 0.49 0.51
CA ARG A 735 43.01 -0.44 -0.50
C ARG A 735 41.51 -0.64 -0.30
N ASP A 736 40.81 -0.98 -1.37
CA ASP A 736 39.38 -1.33 -1.35
C ASP A 736 39.08 -2.44 -2.38
N LEU A 737 37.89 -3.03 -2.24
CA LEU A 737 37.43 -4.16 -3.04
C LEU A 737 36.45 -3.67 -4.12
N PHE A 738 36.66 -4.13 -5.34
CA PHE A 738 35.83 -3.85 -6.50
C PHE A 738 35.36 -5.15 -7.13
N LEU A 739 34.17 -5.16 -7.72
CA LEU A 739 33.63 -6.30 -8.44
C LEU A 739 33.46 -5.93 -9.91
N SER A 740 34.02 -6.73 -10.82
CA SER A 740 33.81 -6.59 -12.26
C SER A 740 33.11 -7.82 -12.83
N ARG A 741 32.37 -7.62 -13.92
CA ARG A 741 31.75 -8.68 -14.72
C ARG A 741 32.25 -8.60 -16.16
N VAL A 742 32.98 -9.61 -16.61
CA VAL A 742 33.66 -9.63 -17.91
C VAL A 742 33.49 -11.00 -18.55
N ASN A 743 33.10 -11.07 -19.82
CA ASN A 743 32.84 -12.35 -20.52
C ASN A 743 31.94 -13.32 -19.71
N GLY A 744 30.90 -12.79 -19.07
CA GLY A 744 29.96 -13.53 -18.23
C GLY A 744 30.51 -14.00 -16.88
N LYS A 745 31.77 -13.70 -16.54
CA LYS A 745 32.44 -14.12 -15.31
C LYS A 745 32.68 -12.94 -14.38
N TYR A 746 32.59 -13.19 -13.08
CA TYR A 746 32.82 -12.22 -12.03
C TYR A 746 34.22 -12.33 -11.46
N THR A 747 34.84 -11.19 -11.17
CA THR A 747 36.16 -11.09 -10.54
C THR A 747 36.10 -10.01 -9.45
N VAL A 748 36.57 -10.33 -8.25
CA VAL A 748 36.79 -9.33 -7.20
C VAL A 748 38.24 -8.89 -7.25
N GLN A 749 38.48 -7.59 -7.28
CA GLN A 749 39.80 -6.99 -7.32
C GLN A 749 40.05 -6.16 -6.06
N LEU A 750 41.19 -6.39 -5.41
CA LEU A 750 41.68 -5.56 -4.33
C LEU A 750 42.64 -4.53 -4.92
N LEU A 751 42.23 -3.27 -4.96
CA LEU A 751 42.99 -2.18 -5.58
C LEU A 751 43.32 -1.10 -4.56
N GLY A 752 44.50 -0.50 -4.68
CA GLY A 752 44.89 0.68 -3.94
C GLY A 752 44.28 1.97 -4.48
N ARG A 753 44.57 3.10 -3.83
CA ARG A 753 44.00 4.40 -4.20
C ARG A 753 44.39 4.85 -5.62
N SER A 754 45.53 4.39 -6.16
CA SER A 754 45.97 4.69 -7.53
C SER A 754 45.63 3.56 -8.52
N GLY A 755 44.77 2.61 -8.13
CA GLY A 755 44.42 1.44 -8.93
C GLY A 755 45.48 0.34 -8.92
N GLU A 756 46.51 0.43 -8.06
CA GLU A 756 47.57 -0.59 -7.97
C GLU A 756 47.07 -1.89 -7.32
N PRO A 757 47.48 -3.07 -7.82
CA PRO A 757 46.94 -4.35 -7.34
C PRO A 757 47.46 -4.74 -5.96
N GLY A 758 46.56 -5.14 -5.07
CA GLY A 758 46.88 -5.75 -3.77
C GLY A 758 47.25 -7.23 -3.93
N VAL A 759 48.47 -7.53 -4.38
CA VAL A 759 48.93 -8.89 -4.71
C VAL A 759 49.14 -9.76 -3.46
N GLY A 760 48.76 -11.04 -3.56
CA GLY A 760 49.06 -12.07 -2.54
C GLY A 760 48.29 -11.94 -1.23
N GLN A 761 47.22 -11.14 -1.21
CA GLN A 761 46.38 -10.87 -0.03
C GLN A 761 45.27 -11.91 0.10
N HIS A 762 44.92 -12.26 1.34
CA HIS A 762 43.80 -13.16 1.61
C HIS A 762 42.47 -12.41 1.60
N LEU A 763 41.50 -12.94 0.86
CA LEU A 763 40.13 -12.46 0.81
C LEU A 763 39.18 -13.56 1.30
N TYR A 764 38.30 -13.20 2.24
CA TYR A 764 37.21 -14.04 2.72
C TYR A 764 35.96 -13.71 1.93
N VAL A 765 35.56 -14.62 1.04
CA VAL A 765 34.37 -14.47 0.20
C VAL A 765 33.23 -15.29 0.77
N THR A 766 32.10 -14.65 1.05
CA THR A 766 30.86 -15.29 1.47
C THR A 766 29.82 -15.16 0.36
N ILE A 767 29.24 -16.29 -0.03
CA ILE A 767 28.26 -16.41 -1.09
C ILE A 767 26.89 -16.71 -0.47
N ARG A 768 25.86 -16.04 -0.98
CA ARG A 768 24.46 -16.29 -0.61
C ARG A 768 23.62 -16.57 -1.86
N ARG A 769 22.88 -17.67 -1.85
CA ARG A 769 21.85 -17.97 -2.85
C ARG A 769 20.47 -17.44 -2.40
N PRO A 770 19.56 -17.10 -3.33
CA PRO A 770 18.17 -16.81 -2.99
C PRO A 770 17.56 -17.96 -2.20
N ASN A 771 16.59 -17.65 -1.34
CA ASN A 771 15.78 -18.62 -0.58
C ASN A 771 16.52 -19.54 0.41
N PHE A 772 17.86 -19.48 0.48
CA PHE A 772 18.66 -20.09 1.52
C PHE A 772 19.00 -19.07 2.61
N LYS A 773 18.93 -19.49 3.87
CA LYS A 773 19.36 -18.68 5.02
C LYS A 773 20.83 -18.92 5.39
N ASN A 774 21.36 -20.10 5.08
CA ASN A 774 22.78 -20.37 5.22
C ASN A 774 23.60 -19.67 4.13
N THR A 775 24.88 -19.47 4.43
CA THR A 775 25.87 -18.88 3.53
C THR A 775 27.07 -19.82 3.42
N ARG A 776 27.82 -19.72 2.32
CA ARG A 776 29.08 -20.46 2.16
C ARG A 776 30.25 -19.50 2.07
N SER A 777 31.27 -19.74 2.88
CA SER A 777 32.46 -18.88 2.97
C SER A 777 33.70 -19.59 2.45
N PHE A 778 34.57 -18.85 1.77
CA PHE A 778 35.80 -19.31 1.13
C PHE A 778 36.94 -18.35 1.45
N THR A 779 38.15 -18.86 1.63
CA THR A 779 39.37 -18.05 1.69
C THR A 779 40.13 -18.21 0.39
N LEU A 780 40.28 -17.12 -0.35
CA LEU A 780 40.97 -17.05 -1.64
C LEU A 780 42.16 -16.09 -1.52
N LYS A 781 43.13 -16.21 -2.43
CA LYS A 781 44.32 -15.35 -2.46
C LYS A 781 44.36 -14.56 -3.76
N THR A 782 44.60 -13.26 -3.68
CA THR A 782 44.70 -12.40 -4.85
C THR A 782 45.92 -12.77 -5.71
N ASP A 783 45.71 -12.78 -7.03
CA ASP A 783 46.75 -13.05 -8.01
C ASP A 783 47.62 -11.82 -8.30
N LYS A 784 48.44 -11.87 -9.35
CA LYS A 784 49.33 -10.76 -9.77
C LYS A 784 48.56 -9.51 -10.22
N SER A 785 47.29 -9.64 -10.61
CA SER A 785 46.40 -8.53 -10.93
C SER A 785 45.65 -7.98 -9.71
N GLY A 786 45.91 -8.52 -8.51
CA GLY A 786 45.15 -8.19 -7.31
C GLY A 786 43.74 -8.80 -7.31
N GLY A 787 43.46 -9.73 -8.22
CA GLY A 787 42.14 -10.30 -8.47
C GLY A 787 41.93 -11.69 -7.89
N ILE A 788 40.67 -12.04 -7.65
CA ILE A 788 40.19 -13.42 -7.45
C ILE A 788 39.03 -13.73 -8.41
N GLY A 789 39.12 -14.86 -9.10
CA GLY A 789 38.10 -15.29 -10.05
C GLY A 789 36.91 -15.97 -9.35
N LEU A 790 35.70 -15.42 -9.49
CA LEU A 790 34.48 -15.97 -8.90
C LEU A 790 33.66 -16.83 -9.88
N GLY A 791 33.94 -16.77 -11.18
CA GLY A 791 33.21 -17.52 -12.23
C GLY A 791 31.86 -16.91 -12.56
N ALA A 792 30.90 -17.70 -13.07
CA ALA A 792 29.62 -17.17 -13.58
C ALA A 792 28.65 -16.76 -12.46
N LEU A 793 28.79 -17.32 -11.26
CA LEU A 793 27.90 -17.08 -10.11
C LEU A 793 26.41 -17.38 -10.40
N ASP A 794 26.15 -18.42 -11.20
CA ASP A 794 24.79 -18.79 -11.59
C ASP A 794 23.90 -19.13 -10.39
N GLY A 795 22.77 -18.42 -10.29
CA GLY A 795 21.80 -18.59 -9.21
C GLY A 795 22.24 -18.03 -7.85
N VAL A 796 23.30 -17.23 -7.80
CA VAL A 796 23.70 -16.47 -6.60
C VAL A 796 22.86 -15.18 -6.51
N ALA A 797 22.57 -14.75 -5.28
CA ALA A 797 21.84 -13.49 -5.01
C ALA A 797 22.81 -12.37 -4.68
N SER A 798 23.74 -12.65 -3.76
CA SER A 798 24.70 -11.65 -3.28
C SER A 798 26.03 -12.29 -2.94
N ILE A 799 27.06 -11.46 -2.99
CA ILE A 799 28.41 -11.82 -2.56
C ILE A 799 28.90 -10.79 -1.54
N THR A 800 29.67 -11.27 -0.57
CA THR A 800 30.38 -10.45 0.40
C THR A 800 31.86 -10.80 0.30
N ALA A 801 32.73 -9.82 0.04
CA ALA A 801 34.17 -10.03 0.14
C ALA A 801 34.71 -9.23 1.32
N ARG A 802 35.61 -9.83 2.08
CA ARG A 802 36.20 -9.25 3.29
C ARG A 802 37.71 -9.45 3.30
N THR A 803 38.46 -8.42 3.63
CA THR A 803 39.92 -8.43 3.77
C THR A 803 40.35 -8.85 5.18
N ALA A 804 41.66 -9.04 5.40
CA ALA A 804 42.21 -9.49 6.69
C ALA A 804 42.05 -8.47 7.83
N ASP A 805 42.06 -7.18 7.50
CA ASP A 805 41.77 -6.03 8.40
C ASP A 805 40.25 -5.86 8.66
N ASN A 806 39.44 -6.87 8.30
CA ASN A 806 38.00 -6.91 8.53
C ASN A 806 37.18 -5.88 7.73
N HIS A 807 37.77 -5.18 6.77
CA HIS A 807 37.03 -4.38 5.80
C HIS A 807 36.22 -5.28 4.87
N GLN A 808 34.95 -4.95 4.63
CA GLN A 808 34.04 -5.77 3.84
C GLN A 808 33.22 -4.95 2.84
N ARG A 809 32.92 -5.57 1.70
CA ARG A 809 32.02 -5.06 0.66
C ARG A 809 30.97 -6.12 0.34
N VAL A 810 29.74 -5.68 0.15
CA VAL A 810 28.59 -6.53 -0.22
C VAL A 810 28.05 -6.06 -1.56
N TRP A 811 27.84 -6.99 -2.48
CA TRP A 811 27.22 -6.70 -3.77
C TRP A 811 25.99 -7.57 -3.97
N GLN A 812 24.89 -6.96 -4.38
CA GLN A 812 23.73 -7.65 -4.92
C GLN A 812 23.96 -7.87 -6.41
N LEU A 813 23.88 -9.13 -6.88
CA LEU A 813 24.11 -9.42 -8.29
C LEU A 813 22.85 -9.03 -9.08
N PRO A 814 22.95 -8.14 -10.08
CA PRO A 814 21.79 -7.68 -10.81
C PRO A 814 21.19 -8.82 -11.65
N ARG A 815 19.88 -8.73 -11.85
CA ARG A 815 19.11 -9.62 -12.72
C ARG A 815 18.30 -8.77 -13.68
N ALA A 816 17.86 -9.38 -14.78
CA ALA A 816 16.82 -8.79 -15.60
C ALA A 816 15.60 -8.47 -14.70
N ARG A 817 15.10 -7.23 -14.80
CA ARG A 817 14.05 -6.70 -13.91
C ARG A 817 13.02 -5.94 -14.72
N ARG A 818 11.79 -5.94 -14.22
CA ARG A 818 10.68 -5.24 -14.85
C ARG A 818 9.69 -4.71 -13.81
N THR A 819 9.15 -3.53 -14.09
CA THR A 819 7.96 -3.01 -13.42
C THR A 819 6.72 -3.67 -14.01
N ASN A 820 6.09 -4.57 -13.25
CA ASN A 820 4.88 -5.28 -13.64
C ASN A 820 3.63 -4.63 -13.03
N PRO A 821 2.48 -4.59 -13.74
CA PRO A 821 1.21 -4.22 -13.14
C PRO A 821 0.83 -5.21 -12.04
N GLY A 822 0.34 -4.72 -10.89
CA GLY A 822 -0.24 -5.60 -9.86
C GLY A 822 -1.63 -6.15 -10.23
N LEU A 823 -2.31 -5.51 -11.17
CA LEU A 823 -3.68 -5.81 -11.59
C LEU A 823 -3.83 -5.57 -13.10
N ILE A 824 -4.46 -6.51 -13.79
CA ILE A 824 -4.85 -6.42 -15.20
C ILE A 824 -6.33 -6.81 -15.30
N HIS A 825 -7.11 -6.03 -16.04
CA HIS A 825 -8.46 -6.40 -16.45
C HIS A 825 -8.44 -6.82 -17.91
N ALA A 826 -9.15 -7.90 -18.24
CA ALA A 826 -9.21 -8.46 -19.57
C ALA A 826 -10.62 -8.92 -19.93
N VAL A 827 -10.91 -8.98 -21.23
CA VAL A 827 -12.16 -9.53 -21.77
C VAL A 827 -11.99 -11.04 -21.95
N ALA A 828 -13.00 -11.81 -21.54
CA ALA A 828 -12.97 -13.26 -21.70
C ALA A 828 -12.88 -13.67 -23.18
N GLY A 829 -11.92 -14.53 -23.50
CA GLY A 829 -11.62 -14.97 -24.88
C GLY A 829 -10.52 -14.14 -25.57
N GLU A 830 -10.14 -12.98 -25.03
CA GLU A 830 -9.01 -12.20 -25.53
C GLU A 830 -7.70 -12.59 -24.80
N SER A 831 -6.59 -12.53 -25.53
CA SER A 831 -5.26 -12.82 -25.02
C SER A 831 -4.73 -11.67 -24.17
N SER A 832 -4.27 -11.97 -22.95
CA SER A 832 -3.58 -10.99 -22.12
C SER A 832 -2.06 -11.16 -22.25
N HIS A 833 -1.35 -10.08 -22.61
CA HIS A 833 0.10 -10.08 -22.78
C HIS A 833 0.79 -9.52 -21.54
N ILE A 834 1.56 -10.37 -20.85
CA ILE A 834 2.25 -10.00 -19.62
C ILE A 834 3.75 -10.11 -19.87
N PRO A 835 4.47 -8.99 -19.99
CA PRO A 835 5.89 -9.03 -20.33
C PRO A 835 6.73 -9.74 -19.27
N TYR A 836 7.64 -10.61 -19.71
CA TYR A 836 8.34 -11.54 -18.83
C TYR A 836 9.70 -11.98 -19.42
N ALA A 837 10.76 -11.78 -18.64
CA ALA A 837 12.14 -12.10 -19.02
C ALA A 837 12.64 -13.46 -18.49
N GLY A 838 11.74 -14.34 -18.03
CA GLY A 838 12.08 -15.66 -17.48
C GLY A 838 11.68 -16.81 -18.39
N THR A 839 11.59 -18.03 -17.84
CA THR A 839 11.18 -19.22 -18.59
C THR A 839 9.79 -19.71 -18.19
N LEU A 840 9.06 -20.32 -19.13
CA LEU A 840 7.75 -20.92 -18.86
C LEU A 840 7.90 -22.26 -18.13
N THR A 841 8.19 -22.22 -16.83
CA THR A 841 8.33 -23.40 -15.97
C THR A 841 7.56 -23.22 -14.67
N ARG A 842 7.17 -24.34 -14.06
CA ARG A 842 6.46 -24.36 -12.76
C ARG A 842 7.33 -23.89 -11.59
N GLU A 843 8.64 -23.95 -11.74
CA GLU A 843 9.58 -23.41 -10.76
C GLU A 843 9.54 -21.88 -10.74
N GLU A 844 9.33 -21.24 -11.89
CA GLU A 844 9.33 -19.79 -12.00
C GLU A 844 7.93 -19.16 -11.92
N LEU A 845 6.89 -19.91 -12.29
CA LEU A 845 5.56 -19.38 -12.54
C LEU A 845 4.46 -20.28 -11.95
N ALA A 846 3.39 -19.64 -11.49
CA ALA A 846 2.14 -20.30 -11.17
C ALA A 846 0.95 -19.44 -11.58
N LEU A 847 -0.07 -20.03 -12.19
CA LEU A 847 -1.33 -19.34 -12.50
C LEU A 847 -2.48 -20.10 -11.84
N HIS A 848 -3.23 -19.40 -10.98
CA HIS A 848 -4.30 -19.99 -10.19
C HIS A 848 -5.59 -19.23 -10.37
N ALA A 849 -6.69 -19.93 -10.65
CA ALA A 849 -8.01 -19.33 -10.52
C ALA A 849 -8.32 -19.14 -9.03
N ILE A 850 -8.87 -17.98 -8.66
CA ILE A 850 -9.14 -17.60 -7.28
C ILE A 850 -10.60 -17.22 -7.07
N SER A 851 -11.06 -17.42 -5.85
CA SER A 851 -12.38 -17.07 -5.35
C SER A 851 -12.26 -16.43 -3.96
N PRO A 852 -13.35 -15.94 -3.36
CA PRO A 852 -13.34 -15.50 -1.96
C PRO A 852 -12.85 -16.56 -0.96
N ALA A 853 -12.88 -17.85 -1.35
CA ALA A 853 -12.43 -18.98 -0.54
C ALA A 853 -10.97 -19.42 -0.82
N GLY A 854 -10.24 -18.66 -1.63
CA GLY A 854 -8.87 -18.97 -2.06
C GLY A 854 -8.82 -19.63 -3.45
N ILE A 855 -7.77 -20.40 -3.71
CA ILE A 855 -7.47 -21.00 -5.01
C ILE A 855 -8.48 -22.12 -5.33
N THR A 856 -9.11 -22.08 -6.51
CA THR A 856 -10.12 -23.06 -6.92
C THR A 856 -9.56 -24.09 -7.90
N SER A 857 -8.76 -23.64 -8.87
CA SER A 857 -8.13 -24.49 -9.88
C SER A 857 -6.76 -23.95 -10.29
N ASP A 858 -5.97 -24.84 -10.89
CA ASP A 858 -4.70 -24.54 -11.51
C ASP A 858 -4.90 -24.27 -13.00
N ALA A 859 -4.48 -23.09 -13.45
CA ALA A 859 -4.68 -22.59 -14.81
C ALA A 859 -3.35 -22.38 -15.56
N PHE A 860 -2.21 -22.89 -15.05
CA PHE A 860 -0.90 -22.74 -15.69
C PHE A 860 -0.86 -23.16 -17.16
N LYS A 861 -1.67 -24.16 -17.56
CA LYS A 861 -1.77 -24.61 -18.96
C LYS A 861 -2.27 -23.55 -19.93
N ALA A 862 -2.90 -22.48 -19.44
CA ALA A 862 -3.36 -21.35 -20.25
C ALA A 862 -2.23 -20.36 -20.58
N LEU A 863 -1.04 -20.52 -19.98
CA LEU A 863 0.12 -19.68 -20.26
C LEU A 863 0.93 -20.24 -21.44
N SER A 864 1.32 -19.36 -22.34
CA SER A 864 2.39 -19.58 -23.31
C SER A 864 3.41 -18.44 -23.24
N LEU A 865 4.66 -18.68 -23.65
CA LEU A 865 5.70 -17.64 -23.73
C LEU A 865 5.99 -17.37 -25.20
N LYS A 866 5.65 -16.17 -25.69
CA LYS A 866 5.84 -15.74 -27.08
C LYS A 866 6.50 -14.37 -27.08
N ASP A 867 7.61 -14.22 -27.81
CA ASP A 867 8.30 -12.94 -28.02
C ASP A 867 8.60 -12.12 -26.74
N GLY A 868 8.89 -12.80 -25.63
CA GLY A 868 9.14 -12.17 -24.33
C GLY A 868 7.88 -11.82 -23.51
N PHE A 869 6.71 -12.32 -23.90
CA PHE A 869 5.45 -12.14 -23.17
C PHE A 869 4.86 -13.47 -22.73
N LEU A 870 4.45 -13.54 -21.46
CA LEU A 870 3.50 -14.53 -21.00
C LEU A 870 2.13 -14.17 -21.57
N VAL A 871 1.68 -14.97 -22.52
CA VAL A 871 0.36 -14.85 -23.14
C VAL A 871 -0.58 -15.78 -22.38
N ALA A 872 -1.58 -15.19 -21.73
CA ALA A 872 -2.68 -15.94 -21.12
C ALA A 872 -3.86 -16.00 -22.10
N ASP A 873 -4.03 -17.14 -22.75
CA ASP A 873 -5.03 -17.37 -23.79
C ASP A 873 -6.26 -18.11 -23.22
N ASN A 874 -7.45 -17.79 -23.73
CA ASN A 874 -8.70 -18.51 -23.45
C ASN A 874 -9.01 -18.68 -21.95
N LEU A 875 -8.72 -17.67 -21.14
CA LEU A 875 -9.12 -17.68 -19.73
C LEU A 875 -10.65 -17.57 -19.62
N GLU A 876 -11.25 -18.51 -18.88
CA GLU A 876 -12.67 -18.42 -18.53
C GLU A 876 -12.94 -17.21 -17.63
N PRO A 877 -14.17 -16.68 -17.61
CA PRO A 877 -14.49 -15.53 -16.78
C PRO A 877 -14.27 -15.82 -15.28
N GLY A 878 -13.54 -14.93 -14.61
CA GLY A 878 -13.13 -15.11 -13.22
C GLY A 878 -11.98 -14.22 -12.81
N ASP A 879 -11.41 -14.52 -11.64
CA ASP A 879 -10.20 -13.89 -11.13
C ASP A 879 -9.08 -14.93 -11.10
N TYR A 880 -7.90 -14.51 -11.51
CA TYR A 880 -6.70 -15.35 -11.50
C TYR A 880 -5.56 -14.61 -10.82
N ARG A 881 -4.65 -15.39 -10.24
CA ARG A 881 -3.40 -14.91 -9.66
C ARG A 881 -2.23 -15.55 -10.40
N LEU A 882 -1.46 -14.74 -11.10
CA LEU A 882 -0.17 -15.10 -11.66
C LEU A 882 0.92 -14.77 -10.65
N LEU A 883 1.71 -15.76 -10.26
CA LEU A 883 2.87 -15.60 -9.38
C LEU A 883 4.14 -15.70 -10.22
N LEU A 884 4.97 -14.66 -10.16
CA LEU A 884 6.33 -14.63 -10.68
C LEU A 884 7.28 -14.95 -9.51
N LYS A 885 7.58 -16.23 -9.32
CA LYS A 885 8.23 -16.75 -8.10
C LYS A 885 9.65 -16.19 -7.91
N LYS A 886 10.43 -16.06 -8.99
CA LYS A 886 11.79 -15.52 -8.96
C LYS A 886 11.90 -14.07 -8.44
N SER A 887 10.87 -13.26 -8.68
CA SER A 887 10.80 -11.87 -8.22
C SER A 887 9.85 -11.69 -7.03
N SER A 888 9.25 -12.78 -6.53
CA SER A 888 8.19 -12.79 -5.52
C SER A 888 7.06 -11.79 -5.83
N GLN A 889 6.74 -11.59 -7.12
CA GLN A 889 5.67 -10.69 -7.56
C GLN A 889 4.38 -11.46 -7.84
N SER A 890 3.24 -10.84 -7.55
CA SER A 890 1.91 -11.37 -7.83
C SER A 890 1.14 -10.40 -8.71
N ILE A 891 0.56 -10.89 -9.79
CA ILE A 891 -0.30 -10.13 -10.72
C ILE A 891 -1.70 -10.72 -10.65
N THR A 892 -2.70 -9.89 -10.39
CA THR A 892 -4.11 -10.30 -10.41
C THR A 892 -4.68 -10.05 -11.81
N LEU A 893 -5.25 -11.07 -12.43
CA LEU A 893 -5.96 -10.97 -13.70
C LEU A 893 -7.45 -11.08 -13.42
N ARG A 894 -8.25 -10.07 -13.79
CA ARG A 894 -9.71 -10.13 -13.72
C ARG A 894 -10.27 -10.22 -15.13
N VAL A 895 -10.86 -11.36 -15.45
CA VAL A 895 -11.34 -11.69 -16.80
C VAL A 895 -12.86 -11.68 -16.80
N ALA A 896 -13.50 -10.72 -17.45
CA ALA A 896 -14.96 -10.61 -17.49
C ALA A 896 -15.50 -10.90 -18.89
N ARG A 897 -16.65 -11.61 -18.96
CA ARG A 897 -17.44 -11.71 -20.18
C ARG A 897 -18.57 -10.69 -20.12
N GLY A 898 -18.72 -9.87 -21.15
CA GLY A 898 -19.72 -8.82 -21.14
C GLY A 898 -19.65 -7.87 -22.35
N THR A 899 -20.46 -6.83 -22.31
CA THR A 899 -20.48 -5.78 -23.34
C THR A 899 -19.30 -4.83 -23.11
N VAL A 900 -18.49 -4.59 -24.14
CA VAL A 900 -17.39 -3.61 -24.09
C VAL A 900 -17.90 -2.25 -24.57
N ALA A 901 -17.80 -1.23 -23.72
CA ALA A 901 -18.17 0.14 -24.04
C ALA A 901 -17.38 1.13 -23.17
N ASN A 902 -17.09 2.33 -23.66
CA ASN A 902 -16.44 3.40 -22.89
C ASN A 902 -15.13 2.98 -22.17
N GLY A 903 -14.32 2.10 -22.78
CA GLY A 903 -13.07 1.59 -22.16
C GLY A 903 -13.30 0.62 -21.00
N HIS A 904 -14.51 0.07 -20.85
CA HIS A 904 -14.87 -0.85 -19.79
C HIS A 904 -15.58 -2.10 -20.33
N VAL A 905 -15.51 -3.20 -19.60
CA VAL A 905 -16.34 -4.39 -19.81
C VAL A 905 -17.42 -4.47 -18.73
N PHE A 906 -18.68 -4.63 -19.15
CA PHE A 906 -19.86 -4.65 -18.29
C PHE A 906 -20.57 -5.99 -18.31
N ASN A 907 -20.88 -6.54 -17.13
CA ASN A 907 -21.81 -7.66 -16.99
C ASN A 907 -22.68 -7.52 -15.73
N SER A 908 -23.51 -8.53 -15.43
CA SER A 908 -24.42 -8.50 -14.28
C SER A 908 -23.72 -8.54 -12.91
N ALA A 909 -22.43 -8.87 -12.87
CA ALA A 909 -21.66 -9.03 -11.64
C ALA A 909 -20.66 -7.89 -11.41
N ARG A 910 -20.08 -7.32 -12.47
CA ARG A 910 -19.02 -6.32 -12.37
C ARG A 910 -18.88 -5.43 -13.60
N THR A 911 -18.19 -4.31 -13.38
CA THR A 911 -17.67 -3.40 -14.39
C THR A 911 -16.16 -3.30 -14.20
N LEU A 912 -15.37 -3.49 -15.25
CA LEU A 912 -13.90 -3.41 -15.18
C LEU A 912 -13.36 -2.43 -16.22
N GLU A 913 -12.51 -1.49 -15.79
CA GLU A 913 -11.74 -0.59 -16.69
C GLU A 913 -10.66 -1.37 -17.42
N LEU A 914 -10.66 -1.31 -18.75
CA LEU A 914 -9.65 -1.94 -19.60
C LEU A 914 -8.44 -1.00 -19.74
N VAL A 915 -7.25 -1.57 -19.87
CA VAL A 915 -6.04 -0.80 -20.14
C VAL A 915 -5.95 -0.60 -21.65
N ASP A 916 -5.85 0.64 -22.09
CA ASP A 916 -5.87 0.96 -23.52
C ASP A 916 -4.60 0.51 -24.28
N ARG A 917 -3.50 0.13 -23.59
CA ARG A 917 -2.19 -0.13 -24.21
C ARG A 917 -1.35 -1.16 -23.47
N ASP A 918 -0.64 -1.98 -24.23
CA ASP A 918 0.41 -2.86 -23.72
C ASP A 918 1.68 -2.07 -23.36
N PRO A 919 2.39 -2.43 -22.28
CA PRO A 919 3.58 -1.70 -21.84
C PRO A 919 4.83 -2.07 -22.66
N SER A 920 5.74 -1.10 -22.84
CA SER A 920 7.00 -1.29 -23.57
C SER A 920 7.88 -2.36 -22.91
N HIS A 921 8.52 -3.23 -23.69
CA HIS A 921 9.34 -4.32 -23.15
C HIS A 921 10.62 -4.57 -23.92
N LEU A 922 11.75 -4.61 -23.21
CA LEU A 922 13.00 -5.14 -23.75
C LEU A 922 12.86 -6.65 -24.00
N THR A 923 12.73 -7.04 -25.27
CA THR A 923 12.56 -8.45 -25.69
C THR A 923 13.87 -9.12 -26.06
N LYS A 924 14.87 -8.34 -26.52
CA LYS A 924 16.20 -8.85 -26.88
C LYS A 924 17.31 -7.87 -26.50
N LEU A 925 18.39 -8.41 -25.96
CA LEU A 925 19.67 -7.75 -25.74
C LEU A 925 20.79 -8.72 -26.09
N SER A 926 21.54 -8.45 -27.15
CA SER A 926 22.61 -9.34 -27.62
C SER A 926 23.70 -8.56 -28.34
N VAL A 927 24.87 -9.16 -28.51
CA VAL A 927 25.92 -8.65 -29.41
C VAL A 927 25.86 -9.44 -30.71
N ASP A 928 25.82 -8.73 -31.83
CA ASP A 928 25.93 -9.30 -33.18
C ASP A 928 27.10 -8.64 -33.91
N GLY A 929 28.15 -9.41 -34.21
CA GLY A 929 29.39 -8.88 -34.78
C GLY A 929 30.03 -7.78 -33.91
N LYS A 930 29.96 -6.54 -34.38
CA LYS A 930 30.53 -5.34 -33.71
C LYS A 930 29.46 -4.40 -33.13
N SER A 931 28.20 -4.79 -33.12
CA SER A 931 27.10 -3.98 -32.60
C SER A 931 26.38 -4.66 -31.43
N LEU A 932 25.89 -3.83 -30.52
CA LEU A 932 24.93 -4.18 -29.50
C LEU A 932 23.52 -4.00 -30.07
N GLU A 933 22.76 -5.09 -30.13
CA GLU A 933 21.41 -5.15 -30.68
C GLU A 933 20.36 -5.17 -29.57
N ILE A 934 19.42 -4.23 -29.64
CA ILE A 934 18.38 -4.01 -28.65
C ILE A 934 17.02 -4.02 -29.36
N ASN A 935 16.12 -4.90 -28.94
CA ASN A 935 14.74 -4.90 -29.42
C ASN A 935 13.77 -4.58 -28.28
N VAL A 936 12.86 -3.66 -28.56
CA VAL A 936 11.83 -3.19 -27.66
C VAL A 936 10.47 -3.40 -28.31
N ALA A 937 9.59 -4.17 -27.67
CA ALA A 937 8.20 -4.31 -28.08
C ALA A 937 7.33 -3.16 -27.53
N ASN A 938 6.21 -2.88 -28.19
CA ASN A 938 5.18 -1.89 -27.80
C ASN A 938 5.72 -0.46 -27.64
N THR A 939 6.64 -0.03 -28.50
CA THR A 939 7.21 1.32 -28.46
C THR A 939 6.18 2.40 -28.79
N ASP A 940 6.30 3.53 -28.09
CA ASP A 940 5.55 4.74 -28.37
C ASP A 940 6.45 5.98 -28.37
N LYS A 941 5.87 7.16 -28.63
CA LYS A 941 6.63 8.44 -28.65
C LYS A 941 7.28 8.79 -27.32
N ALA A 942 6.81 8.23 -26.20
CA ALA A 942 7.35 8.44 -24.86
C ALA A 942 8.39 7.37 -24.46
N THR A 943 8.56 6.33 -25.26
CA THR A 943 9.49 5.24 -24.96
C THR A 943 10.93 5.72 -25.11
N ARG A 944 11.75 5.55 -24.07
CA ARG A 944 13.17 5.92 -24.05
C ARG A 944 14.04 4.75 -23.64
N VAL A 945 15.19 4.61 -24.29
CA VAL A 945 16.24 3.65 -23.94
C VAL A 945 17.44 4.42 -23.38
N HIS A 946 17.90 3.98 -22.21
CA HIS A 946 19.10 4.49 -21.55
C HIS A 946 20.11 3.35 -21.44
N ILE A 947 21.32 3.60 -21.93
CA ILE A 947 22.42 2.65 -21.92
C ILE A 947 23.56 3.25 -21.10
N ILE A 948 24.00 2.54 -20.06
CA ILE A 948 25.15 2.93 -19.27
C ILE A 948 26.16 1.80 -19.29
N ALA A 949 27.40 2.09 -19.66
CA ALA A 949 28.50 1.15 -19.57
C ALA A 949 29.49 1.56 -18.46
N THR A 950 29.82 0.61 -17.58
CA THR A 950 30.73 0.81 -16.43
C THR A 950 31.89 -0.20 -16.46
N ARG A 951 32.91 0.04 -15.62
CA ARG A 951 34.03 -0.88 -15.41
C ARG A 951 33.76 -1.86 -14.26
N PHE A 952 33.17 -1.35 -13.19
CA PHE A 952 32.80 -2.12 -12.01
C PHE A 952 31.28 -2.25 -11.92
N LEU A 953 30.83 -3.21 -11.12
CA LEU A 953 29.42 -3.32 -10.76
C LEU A 953 28.99 -2.00 -10.10
N PRO A 954 27.93 -1.33 -10.59
CA PRO A 954 27.57 0.00 -10.12
C PRO A 954 27.14 -0.03 -8.66
N ASP A 955 27.66 0.92 -7.87
CA ASP A 955 27.23 1.16 -6.48
C ASP A 955 25.78 1.68 -6.42
N PHE A 956 25.34 2.39 -7.48
CA PHE A 956 24.04 3.02 -7.59
C PHE A 956 23.16 2.28 -8.61
N ASP A 957 22.12 1.60 -8.13
CA ASP A 957 21.26 0.75 -8.95
C ASP A 957 20.35 1.53 -9.92
N LEU A 958 20.64 1.46 -11.21
CA LEU A 958 19.92 2.14 -12.29
C LEU A 958 18.40 1.88 -12.27
N PHE A 959 17.98 0.61 -12.14
CA PHE A 959 16.55 0.27 -12.14
C PHE A 959 15.87 0.72 -10.84
N GLY A 960 16.56 0.65 -9.70
CA GLY A 960 16.04 1.11 -8.41
C GLY A 960 15.69 2.59 -8.40
N PHE A 961 16.52 3.44 -9.03
CA PHE A 961 16.28 4.89 -9.08
C PHE A 961 15.23 5.31 -10.11
N LEU A 962 15.25 4.72 -11.31
CA LEU A 962 14.44 5.20 -12.44
C LEU A 962 13.24 4.30 -12.78
N GLY A 963 13.21 3.06 -12.29
CA GLY A 963 12.22 2.05 -12.70
C GLY A 963 10.83 2.24 -12.12
N HIS A 964 10.69 3.06 -11.07
CA HIS A 964 9.40 3.35 -10.45
C HIS A 964 8.60 4.37 -11.28
N ALA A 965 7.39 3.97 -11.69
CA ALA A 965 6.42 4.84 -12.33
C ALA A 965 5.10 4.73 -11.54
N PRO A 966 4.70 5.78 -10.79
CA PRO A 966 3.40 5.82 -10.14
C PRO A 966 2.28 5.58 -11.17
N ARG A 967 1.37 4.64 -10.88
CA ARG A 967 0.20 4.35 -11.73
C ARG A 967 -1.08 4.62 -10.99
N GLY A 968 -2.06 5.14 -11.72
CA GLY A 968 -3.45 5.11 -11.30
C GLY A 968 -3.94 3.67 -11.10
N GLY A 969 -4.73 3.44 -10.06
CA GLY A 969 -5.47 2.20 -9.90
C GLY A 969 -6.53 2.02 -10.99
N LEU A 970 -6.79 0.78 -11.43
CA LEU A 970 -7.87 0.47 -12.35
C LEU A 970 -9.22 0.47 -11.62
N PHE A 971 -10.23 1.04 -12.27
CA PHE A 971 -11.61 1.05 -11.79
C PHE A 971 -12.21 -0.35 -11.87
N SER A 972 -12.85 -0.74 -10.76
CA SER A 972 -13.69 -1.93 -10.69
C SER A 972 -14.96 -1.61 -9.94
N GLY A 973 -16.11 -1.95 -10.52
CA GLY A 973 -17.41 -1.73 -9.94
C GLY A 973 -18.24 -3.01 -9.85
N THR A 974 -19.25 -2.99 -9.00
CA THR A 974 -20.34 -3.96 -8.96
C THR A 974 -21.62 -3.22 -9.36
N PRO A 975 -22.33 -3.64 -10.40
CA PRO A 975 -23.61 -3.04 -10.78
C PRO A 975 -24.58 -3.08 -9.61
N GLY A 976 -25.41 -2.04 -9.50
CA GLY A 976 -26.51 -2.06 -8.53
C GLY A 976 -27.48 -3.21 -8.83
N HIS A 977 -28.17 -3.70 -7.82
CA HIS A 977 -29.24 -4.66 -7.93
C HIS A 977 -30.37 -4.20 -7.00
N LEU A 978 -31.40 -3.60 -7.59
CA LEU A 978 -32.55 -3.01 -6.90
C LEU A 978 -33.82 -3.77 -7.35
N PRO A 979 -34.17 -4.89 -6.70
CA PRO A 979 -35.33 -5.67 -7.08
C PRO A 979 -36.63 -4.96 -6.71
N ASN A 980 -37.72 -5.26 -7.40
CA ASN A 980 -39.07 -4.91 -6.95
C ASN A 980 -39.33 -5.49 -5.56
N LEU A 981 -40.00 -4.72 -4.70
CA LEU A 981 -40.27 -5.10 -3.32
C LEU A 981 -41.74 -5.47 -3.16
N TYR A 982 -42.02 -6.52 -2.40
CA TYR A 982 -43.38 -7.01 -2.13
C TYR A 982 -43.52 -7.26 -0.63
N VAL A 983 -44.43 -6.54 0.02
CA VAL A 983 -44.77 -6.74 1.43
C VAL A 983 -46.26 -7.01 1.54
N SER A 984 -46.62 -8.09 2.22
CA SER A 984 -48.00 -8.56 2.31
C SER A 984 -48.52 -8.48 3.74
N GLY A 985 -49.78 -8.07 3.88
CA GLY A 985 -50.57 -8.30 5.08
C GLY A 985 -50.23 -7.46 6.31
N ARG A 986 -49.78 -6.20 6.14
CA ARG A 986 -49.65 -5.20 7.23
C ARG A 986 -51.02 -4.93 7.86
N LYS A 987 -51.13 -4.86 9.19
CA LYS A 987 -52.34 -4.37 9.86
C LYS A 987 -52.42 -2.84 9.79
N ILE A 988 -53.58 -2.31 9.43
CA ILE A 988 -53.84 -0.87 9.38
C ILE A 988 -54.22 -0.39 10.80
N GLY A 989 -53.63 0.72 11.27
CA GLY A 989 -53.95 1.31 12.57
C GLY A 989 -55.36 1.89 12.64
N ASP A 990 -55.92 2.00 13.86
CA ASP A 990 -57.31 2.41 14.09
C ASP A 990 -57.60 3.86 13.64
N GLU A 991 -56.61 4.76 13.64
CA GLU A 991 -56.75 6.14 13.15
C GLU A 991 -56.87 6.23 11.62
N PHE A 992 -56.08 5.46 10.87
CA PHE A 992 -56.16 5.44 9.41
C PHE A 992 -57.48 4.80 8.95
N ARG A 993 -58.00 3.82 9.70
CA ARG A 993 -59.36 3.28 9.56
C ARG A 993 -60.41 4.37 9.78
N TYR A 994 -60.26 5.16 10.84
CA TYR A 994 -61.14 6.29 11.16
C TYR A 994 -61.08 7.42 10.10
N VAL A 995 -59.90 7.74 9.54
CA VAL A 995 -59.73 8.77 8.49
C VAL A 995 -60.32 8.33 7.15
N LEU A 996 -60.18 7.06 6.75
CA LEU A 996 -60.84 6.50 5.57
C LEU A 996 -62.37 6.54 5.71
N GLU A 997 -62.90 6.23 6.89
CA GLU A 997 -64.33 6.33 7.23
C GLU A 997 -64.82 7.80 7.20
N ARG A 998 -63.98 8.76 7.60
CA ARG A 998 -64.29 10.21 7.61
C ARG A 998 -64.15 10.88 6.24
N ARG A 999 -63.46 10.26 5.26
CA ARG A 999 -63.29 10.77 3.88
C ARG A 999 -64.60 10.70 3.07
N TYR A 1000 -65.54 9.86 3.45
CA TYR A 1000 -66.88 9.77 2.85
C TYR A 1000 -67.93 10.68 3.52
N ALA A 1001 -67.54 11.54 4.47
CA ALA A 1001 -68.42 12.55 5.08
C ALA A 1001 -68.19 13.94 4.46
N ARG A 1002 -69.28 14.62 4.06
CA ARG A 1002 -69.25 15.99 3.50
C ARG A 1002 -68.70 17.00 4.52
N LYS A 1003 -67.74 17.84 4.11
CA LYS A 1003 -67.12 18.89 4.94
C LYS A 1003 -67.03 20.23 4.20
N LEU A 1004 -67.24 21.32 4.95
CA LEU A 1004 -67.19 22.73 4.55
C LEU A 1004 -65.84 23.38 4.96
N PRO A 1005 -65.40 24.47 4.30
CA PRO A 1005 -64.00 24.92 4.31
C PRO A 1005 -63.67 25.96 5.40
N GLY A 1006 -62.43 25.96 5.88
CA GLY A 1006 -61.85 26.96 6.78
C GLY A 1006 -60.42 27.32 6.37
N ASN A 1007 -60.11 28.62 6.38
CA ASN A 1007 -58.96 29.28 5.76
C ASN A 1007 -57.68 29.19 6.64
N MET A 1008 -56.54 28.88 6.00
CA MET A 1008 -55.19 28.87 6.56
C MET A 1008 -54.44 30.14 6.14
N LEU A 1009 -54.03 30.95 7.11
CA LEU A 1009 -52.97 31.94 6.92
C LEU A 1009 -52.06 31.98 8.15
N GLU A 1010 -50.78 31.69 7.93
CA GLU A 1010 -49.67 31.98 8.85
C GLU A 1010 -49.23 33.45 8.72
N ARG A 1011 -48.70 33.99 9.83
CA ARG A 1011 -48.11 35.33 9.90
C ARG A 1011 -46.61 35.29 9.61
N PRO A 1012 -46.04 36.37 9.01
CA PRO A 1012 -44.61 36.52 8.80
C PRO A 1012 -43.88 37.05 10.04
N GLU A 1013 -42.63 36.60 10.26
CA GLU A 1013 -41.72 37.10 11.29
C GLU A 1013 -40.36 37.55 10.71
N ILE A 1014 -39.80 38.61 11.31
CA ILE A 1014 -38.52 39.25 11.00
C ILE A 1014 -37.75 39.41 12.34
N ILE A 1015 -36.42 39.17 12.32
CA ILE A 1015 -35.34 39.28 13.36
C ILE A 1015 -34.86 37.90 13.90
N LEU A 1016 -33.64 37.39 13.63
CA LEU A 1016 -32.25 37.74 14.05
C LEU A 1016 -31.90 37.40 15.54
N ASN A 1017 -31.81 36.10 15.87
CA ASN A 1017 -31.23 35.38 17.05
C ASN A 1017 -31.11 36.08 18.42
N PRO A 1018 -31.57 35.42 19.52
CA PRO A 1018 -30.59 34.84 20.46
C PRO A 1018 -31.00 33.53 21.21
N TRP A 1019 -30.04 33.00 21.99
CA TRP A 1019 -29.85 31.65 22.57
C TRP A 1019 -30.92 31.00 23.48
N ALA A 1020 -30.80 29.67 23.58
CA ALA A 1020 -31.58 28.71 24.36
C ALA A 1020 -31.31 28.70 25.87
N VAL A 1021 -32.38 28.50 26.66
CA VAL A 1021 -32.37 27.80 27.96
C VAL A 1021 -33.70 27.00 28.09
N ARG A 1022 -33.55 25.68 28.33
CA ARG A 1022 -34.47 24.58 28.78
C ARG A 1022 -35.83 24.94 29.39
N ASP A 1023 -36.81 24.05 29.57
CA ASP A 1023 -37.17 22.66 29.17
C ASP A 1023 -38.68 22.59 29.50
N THR A 1024 -39.50 21.94 28.68
CA THR A 1024 -40.83 21.49 29.12
C THR A 1024 -41.18 20.20 28.42
N GLU A 1025 -41.21 19.11 29.19
CA GLU A 1025 -41.74 17.82 28.77
C GLU A 1025 -43.26 17.92 28.60
N THR A 1026 -43.77 17.33 27.52
CA THR A 1026 -45.20 17.07 27.35
C THR A 1026 -45.34 15.57 27.11
N GLU A 1027 -46.05 14.88 28.01
CA GLU A 1027 -46.40 13.47 27.88
C GLU A 1027 -47.36 13.28 26.69
N GLU A 1028 -46.94 12.48 25.72
CA GLU A 1028 -47.83 11.96 24.68
C GLU A 1028 -48.59 10.75 25.20
N GLU A 1029 -49.91 10.78 25.02
CA GLU A 1029 -50.84 9.70 25.27
C GLU A 1029 -50.58 8.58 24.24
N THR A 1030 -50.10 7.43 24.68
CA THR A 1030 -49.88 6.26 23.79
C THR A 1030 -51.22 5.72 23.28
N LEU A 1031 -51.60 6.15 22.09
CA LEU A 1031 -52.48 5.37 21.22
C LEU A 1031 -51.70 4.15 20.71
N THR A 1032 -52.40 3.04 20.50
CA THR A 1032 -51.76 1.82 19.99
C THR A 1032 -51.49 2.04 18.50
N ASP A 1033 -50.25 2.38 18.16
CA ASP A 1033 -49.82 2.54 16.78
C ASP A 1033 -50.14 1.28 15.95
N GLY A 1034 -50.64 1.50 14.74
CA GLY A 1034 -50.67 0.43 13.75
C GLY A 1034 -49.25 -0.04 13.45
N GLU A 1035 -49.07 -1.30 13.07
CA GLU A 1035 -47.76 -1.81 12.63
C GLU A 1035 -47.25 -0.91 11.49
N ASP A 1036 -46.05 -0.34 11.56
CA ASP A 1036 -45.46 0.35 10.39
C ASP A 1036 -45.01 -0.66 9.33
N TYR A 1037 -44.88 -0.20 8.08
CA TYR A 1037 -44.22 -1.04 7.08
C TYR A 1037 -42.76 -1.22 7.50
N ASP A 1038 -42.39 -2.44 7.86
CA ASP A 1038 -40.99 -2.80 8.01
C ASP A 1038 -40.23 -2.42 6.73
N ARG A 1039 -39.15 -1.65 6.90
CA ARG A 1039 -38.29 -1.26 5.79
C ARG A 1039 -37.65 -2.51 5.20
N VAL A 1040 -38.12 -2.94 4.04
CA VAL A 1040 -37.47 -4.01 3.30
C VAL A 1040 -36.14 -3.50 2.74
N LEU A 1041 -35.12 -4.37 2.76
CA LEU A 1041 -33.84 -4.08 2.12
C LEU A 1041 -34.06 -3.86 0.61
N THR A 1042 -33.75 -2.66 0.14
CA THR A 1042 -33.97 -2.21 -1.25
C THR A 1042 -33.06 -2.87 -2.29
N GLY A 1043 -32.22 -3.82 -1.86
CA GLY A 1043 -31.17 -4.43 -2.65
C GLY A 1043 -29.80 -3.83 -2.34
N GLN A 1044 -28.86 -3.96 -3.29
CA GLN A 1044 -27.51 -3.41 -3.16
C GLN A 1044 -27.30 -2.33 -4.21
N ALA A 1045 -26.99 -1.11 -3.78
CA ALA A 1045 -26.60 -0.04 -4.70
C ALA A 1045 -25.32 -0.40 -5.46
N ALA A 1046 -25.12 0.23 -6.63
CA ALA A 1046 -23.89 0.10 -7.38
C ALA A 1046 -22.71 0.53 -6.50
N LYS A 1047 -21.64 -0.25 -6.52
CA LYS A 1047 -20.40 0.07 -5.79
C LYS A 1047 -19.30 0.27 -6.80
N ALA A 1048 -18.57 1.38 -6.66
CA ALA A 1048 -17.38 1.66 -7.43
C ALA A 1048 -16.18 1.71 -6.50
N ALA A 1049 -15.08 1.09 -6.91
CA ALA A 1049 -13.81 1.17 -6.20
C ALA A 1049 -12.66 1.19 -7.22
N ARG A 1050 -11.71 2.10 -7.03
CA ARG A 1050 -10.39 1.99 -7.66
C ARG A 1050 -9.48 1.20 -6.74
N ALA A 1051 -8.95 0.09 -7.24
CA ALA A 1051 -7.95 -0.67 -6.51
C ALA A 1051 -6.64 0.12 -6.54
N SER A 1052 -6.17 0.61 -5.39
CA SER A 1052 -4.83 1.20 -5.32
C SER A 1052 -3.79 0.12 -5.62
N SER A 1053 -2.79 0.47 -6.43
CA SER A 1053 -1.60 -0.37 -6.55
C SER A 1053 -1.00 -0.55 -5.15
N PRO A 1054 -0.54 -1.76 -4.78
CA PRO A 1054 0.21 -1.94 -3.54
C PRO A 1054 1.37 -0.95 -3.56
N SER A 1055 1.51 -0.13 -2.52
CA SER A 1055 2.70 0.69 -2.36
C SER A 1055 3.90 -0.24 -2.29
N ALA A 1056 4.91 0.00 -3.14
CA ALA A 1056 6.17 -0.68 -2.97
C ALA A 1056 6.65 -0.37 -1.54
N ARG A 1057 6.77 -1.39 -0.69
CA ARG A 1057 7.46 -1.23 0.59
C ARG A 1057 8.86 -0.75 0.25
N LYS A 1058 9.16 0.52 0.53
CA LYS A 1058 10.55 0.98 0.65
C LYS A 1058 11.17 0.15 1.76
N GLN A 1059 11.85 -0.93 1.41
CA GLN A 1059 12.84 -1.51 2.29
C GLN A 1059 13.95 -0.47 2.37
N ALA A 1060 13.93 0.33 3.43
CA ALA A 1060 15.13 0.97 3.92
C ALA A 1060 16.07 -0.17 4.34
N GLY A 1061 16.92 -0.61 3.42
CA GLY A 1061 18.12 -1.32 3.82
C GLY A 1061 18.95 -0.36 4.65
N GLU A 1062 19.52 -0.83 5.76
CA GLU A 1062 20.57 -0.09 6.44
C GLU A 1062 21.70 0.16 5.43
N GLU A 1063 21.83 1.39 4.96
CA GLU A 1063 22.99 1.83 4.20
C GLU A 1063 24.20 1.82 5.14
N VAL A 1064 24.99 0.74 5.08
CA VAL A 1064 26.37 0.78 5.53
C VAL A 1064 27.08 1.81 4.63
N PRO A 1065 27.80 2.80 5.18
CA PRO A 1065 28.49 3.79 4.35
C PRO A 1065 29.57 3.10 3.51
N THR A 1066 29.25 2.81 2.25
CA THR A 1066 30.17 2.29 1.24
C THR A 1066 30.53 3.41 0.27
N GLY A 1067 31.82 3.57 -0.01
CA GLY A 1067 32.26 4.54 -1.01
C GLY A 1067 33.72 4.32 -1.34
N SER A 1068 34.00 3.32 -2.19
CA SER A 1068 35.33 3.12 -2.74
C SER A 1068 35.70 4.30 -3.60
N ALA A 1069 36.93 4.81 -3.48
CA ALA A 1069 37.41 5.88 -4.36
C ALA A 1069 37.70 5.28 -5.75
N VAL A 1070 37.19 5.91 -6.80
CA VAL A 1070 37.42 5.51 -8.21
C VAL A 1070 38.19 6.58 -8.98
N ASP A 1071 38.84 7.49 -8.25
CA ASP A 1071 39.55 8.65 -8.78
C ASP A 1071 40.72 8.25 -9.69
N PHE A 1072 41.20 7.01 -9.56
CA PHE A 1072 42.23 6.43 -10.42
C PHE A 1072 41.73 6.06 -11.82
N LEU A 1073 40.42 6.02 -12.09
CA LEU A 1073 39.92 5.76 -13.44
C LEU A 1073 40.10 7.02 -14.29
N VAL A 1074 40.80 6.91 -15.44
CA VAL A 1074 40.95 8.03 -16.39
C VAL A 1074 39.65 8.29 -17.15
N ASN A 1075 38.93 7.23 -17.51
CA ASN A 1075 37.64 7.30 -18.18
C ASN A 1075 36.49 6.99 -17.21
N GLY A 1076 35.40 7.72 -17.35
CA GLY A 1076 34.17 7.52 -16.57
C GLY A 1076 33.24 6.51 -17.25
N PRO A 1077 31.97 6.43 -16.80
CA PRO A 1077 30.99 5.60 -17.45
C PRO A 1077 30.59 6.21 -18.79
N VAL A 1078 30.31 5.37 -19.78
CA VAL A 1078 29.68 5.83 -21.03
C VAL A 1078 28.17 5.84 -20.81
N SER A 1079 27.52 6.97 -21.09
CA SER A 1079 26.08 7.14 -20.93
C SER A 1079 25.44 7.58 -22.24
N LEU A 1080 24.61 6.73 -22.83
CA LEU A 1080 23.76 7.05 -23.98
C LEU A 1080 22.32 7.15 -23.49
N LEU A 1081 21.80 8.37 -23.40
CA LEU A 1081 20.56 8.67 -22.69
C LEU A 1081 19.48 9.13 -23.66
N ASN A 1082 18.20 8.90 -23.29
CA ASN A 1082 17.03 9.34 -24.04
C ASN A 1082 16.99 8.87 -25.51
N LEU A 1083 17.55 7.68 -25.80
CA LEU A 1083 17.51 7.12 -27.15
C LEU A 1083 16.09 6.69 -27.50
N GLN A 1084 15.68 6.90 -28.74
CA GLN A 1084 14.43 6.41 -29.28
C GLN A 1084 14.70 5.20 -30.17
N PRO A 1085 14.02 4.07 -29.96
CA PRO A 1085 14.00 2.98 -30.93
C PRO A 1085 13.39 3.43 -32.26
N ASP A 1086 13.69 2.72 -33.33
CA ASP A 1086 13.03 2.92 -34.63
C ASP A 1086 11.53 2.51 -34.61
N GLU A 1087 10.84 2.64 -35.74
CA GLU A 1087 9.42 2.27 -35.87
C GLU A 1087 9.12 0.78 -35.58
N LYS A 1088 10.12 -0.10 -35.70
CA LYS A 1088 10.02 -1.52 -35.37
C LYS A 1088 10.50 -1.83 -33.95
N GLY A 1089 10.88 -0.81 -33.18
CA GLY A 1089 11.38 -0.94 -31.82
C GLY A 1089 12.82 -1.43 -31.74
N HIS A 1090 13.60 -1.29 -32.81
CA HIS A 1090 14.97 -1.74 -32.90
C HIS A 1090 15.97 -0.59 -32.68
N LEU A 1091 17.11 -0.92 -32.05
CA LEU A 1091 18.22 -0.01 -31.82
C LEU A 1091 19.55 -0.80 -31.89
N SER A 1092 20.48 -0.30 -32.71
CA SER A 1092 21.82 -0.87 -32.87
C SER A 1092 22.88 0.16 -32.49
N ILE A 1093 23.84 -0.23 -31.64
CA ILE A 1093 24.90 0.64 -31.12
C ILE A 1093 26.26 -0.02 -31.37
N ASP A 1094 27.21 0.71 -31.96
CA ASP A 1094 28.58 0.23 -32.16
C ASP A 1094 29.29 -0.02 -30.81
N LEU A 1095 29.93 -1.18 -30.66
CA LEU A 1095 30.67 -1.54 -29.44
C LEU A 1095 31.84 -0.60 -29.13
N ASP A 1096 32.39 0.09 -30.13
CA ASP A 1096 33.47 1.06 -29.92
C ASP A 1096 32.98 2.31 -29.19
N ALA A 1097 31.67 2.59 -29.21
CA ALA A 1097 31.08 3.68 -28.42
C ALA A 1097 31.24 3.48 -26.90
N PHE A 1098 31.45 2.25 -26.42
CA PHE A 1098 31.61 1.95 -24.99
C PHE A 1098 33.07 2.09 -24.49
N GLY A 1099 34.03 2.36 -25.37
CA GLY A 1099 35.44 2.53 -24.99
C GLY A 1099 36.00 1.31 -24.26
N ASP A 1100 36.56 1.53 -23.06
CA ASP A 1100 37.11 0.47 -22.20
C ASP A 1100 36.10 -0.11 -21.19
N ARG A 1101 34.83 0.33 -21.23
CA ARG A 1101 33.75 -0.15 -20.34
C ARG A 1101 33.24 -1.51 -20.81
N GLN A 1102 32.92 -2.38 -19.85
CA GLN A 1102 32.67 -3.80 -20.12
C GLN A 1102 31.36 -4.29 -19.56
N HIS A 1103 30.75 -3.59 -18.61
CA HIS A 1103 29.45 -3.94 -18.07
C HIS A 1103 28.42 -2.96 -18.63
N VAL A 1104 27.56 -3.43 -19.55
CA VAL A 1104 26.52 -2.64 -20.18
C VAL A 1104 25.18 -2.88 -19.48
N HIS A 1105 24.54 -1.78 -19.08
CA HIS A 1105 23.23 -1.72 -18.45
C HIS A 1105 22.25 -1.06 -19.41
N VAL A 1106 21.15 -1.74 -19.74
CA VAL A 1106 20.11 -1.22 -20.62
C VAL A 1106 18.80 -1.07 -19.85
N LEU A 1107 18.26 0.14 -19.83
CA LEU A 1107 16.98 0.47 -19.22
C LEU A 1107 16.03 1.06 -20.27
N VAL A 1108 14.90 0.39 -20.47
CA VAL A 1108 13.79 0.88 -21.29
C VAL A 1108 12.73 1.48 -20.37
N LEU A 1109 12.28 2.70 -20.65
CA LEU A 1109 11.28 3.44 -19.90
C LEU A 1109 10.12 3.84 -20.81
N ASP A 1110 8.90 3.79 -20.28
CA ASP A 1110 7.68 4.35 -20.86
C ASP A 1110 6.78 4.93 -19.76
N HIS A 1111 5.60 5.45 -20.10
CA HIS A 1111 4.66 5.95 -19.08
C HIS A 1111 4.12 4.87 -18.14
N GLN A 1112 4.17 3.60 -18.55
CA GLN A 1112 3.66 2.50 -17.76
C GLN A 1112 4.72 1.99 -16.78
N GLY A 1113 6.01 1.97 -17.09
CA GLY A 1113 7.00 1.33 -16.24
C GLY A 1113 8.40 1.34 -16.81
N ALA A 1114 9.10 0.23 -16.56
CA ALA A 1114 10.50 0.07 -16.88
C ALA A 1114 10.87 -1.41 -17.11
N SER A 1115 11.83 -1.64 -18.00
CA SER A 1115 12.44 -2.94 -18.28
C SER A 1115 13.96 -2.80 -18.25
N TYR A 1116 14.66 -3.62 -17.48
CA TYR A 1116 16.10 -3.58 -17.30
C TYR A 1116 16.73 -4.93 -17.62
N ALA A 1117 17.85 -4.90 -18.35
CA ALA A 1117 18.75 -6.02 -18.49
C ALA A 1117 20.20 -5.55 -18.55
N GLU A 1118 21.12 -6.50 -18.45
CA GLU A 1118 22.55 -6.22 -18.52
C GLU A 1118 23.28 -7.25 -19.38
N LEU A 1119 24.42 -6.83 -19.90
CA LEU A 1119 25.31 -7.64 -20.71
C LEU A 1119 26.76 -7.33 -20.34
N SER A 1120 27.62 -8.35 -20.32
CA SER A 1120 29.07 -8.16 -20.20
C SER A 1120 29.75 -8.30 -21.55
N LEU A 1121 30.65 -7.37 -21.87
CA LEU A 1121 31.51 -7.36 -23.05
C LEU A 1121 32.87 -8.05 -22.74
N PRO A 1122 33.68 -8.33 -23.80
CA PRO A 1122 35.05 -8.80 -23.64
C PRO A 1122 35.96 -7.81 -22.90
N GLU A 1123 36.99 -8.34 -22.26
CA GLU A 1123 37.97 -7.52 -21.53
C GLU A 1123 38.71 -6.57 -22.48
N ARG A 1124 38.79 -5.30 -22.06
CA ARG A 1124 39.57 -4.23 -22.69
C ARG A 1124 40.47 -3.60 -21.62
N ALA A 1125 41.67 -3.15 -22.01
CA ALA A 1125 42.58 -2.51 -21.06
C ALA A 1125 41.98 -1.19 -20.56
N THR A 1126 41.91 -1.02 -19.24
CA THR A 1126 41.42 0.21 -18.59
C THR A 1126 42.60 1.11 -18.25
N GLU A 1127 42.52 2.38 -18.66
CA GLU A 1127 43.54 3.37 -18.35
C GLU A 1127 43.39 3.88 -16.91
N ILE A 1128 44.50 3.85 -16.15
CA ILE A 1128 44.54 4.25 -14.74
C ILE A 1128 45.45 5.48 -14.54
N ALA A 1129 44.97 6.42 -13.74
CA ALA A 1129 45.70 7.61 -13.32
C ALA A 1129 46.49 7.33 -12.05
N ASP A 1130 47.78 7.65 -12.08
CA ASP A 1130 48.60 7.68 -10.87
C ASP A 1130 48.19 8.87 -10.00
N LEU A 1131 47.67 8.57 -8.81
CA LEU A 1131 47.19 9.57 -7.84
C LEU A 1131 48.26 9.94 -6.79
N ARG A 1132 49.45 9.36 -6.86
CA ARG A 1132 50.55 9.72 -5.97
C ARG A 1132 50.98 11.17 -6.23
N LEU A 1133 51.51 11.80 -5.19
CA LEU A 1133 52.13 13.12 -5.27
C LEU A 1133 53.38 13.00 -6.18
N ARG A 1134 53.26 13.38 -7.46
CA ARG A 1134 54.34 13.21 -8.46
C ARG A 1134 55.59 14.04 -8.15
N GLN A 1135 55.42 15.20 -7.51
CA GLN A 1135 56.51 16.01 -6.97
C GLN A 1135 56.41 15.96 -5.45
N ALA A 1136 57.23 15.13 -4.83
CA ALA A 1136 57.37 15.14 -3.39
C ALA A 1136 57.88 16.51 -2.92
N LEU A 1137 57.37 16.98 -1.80
CA LEU A 1137 58.02 18.09 -1.07
C LEU A 1137 59.44 17.62 -0.73
N ASP A 1138 60.42 18.43 -1.09
CA ASP A 1138 61.83 18.17 -0.79
C ASP A 1138 62.01 18.07 0.74
N PRO A 1139 62.33 16.88 1.29
CA PRO A 1139 62.40 16.69 2.73
C PRO A 1139 63.45 17.59 3.40
N ASP A 1140 64.41 18.11 2.63
CA ASP A 1140 65.47 19.02 3.10
C ASP A 1140 65.05 20.50 3.08
N ARG A 1141 63.82 20.82 2.64
CA ARG A 1141 63.29 22.19 2.56
C ARG A 1141 62.08 22.37 3.46
N HIS A 1142 61.95 23.57 4.02
CA HIS A 1142 60.75 23.98 4.73
C HIS A 1142 59.72 24.54 3.74
N PHE A 1143 58.51 24.02 3.82
CA PHE A 1143 57.37 24.51 3.06
C PHE A 1143 56.37 25.15 4.02
N THR A 1144 55.73 26.22 3.57
CA THR A 1144 54.64 26.90 4.29
C THR A 1144 53.44 26.98 3.37
N GLU A 1145 52.25 26.67 3.89
CA GLU A 1145 50.99 26.93 3.19
C GLU A 1145 50.77 28.44 3.10
N GLN A 1146 50.41 28.92 1.90
CA GLN A 1146 50.15 30.35 1.66
C GLN A 1146 48.72 30.50 1.14
N ASP A 1147 47.88 31.19 1.91
CA ASP A 1147 46.54 31.59 1.47
C ASP A 1147 46.65 32.96 0.78
N SER A 1148 46.09 33.09 -0.43
CA SER A 1148 46.23 34.30 -1.25
C SER A 1148 44.93 34.64 -1.96
N VAL A 1149 44.47 35.88 -1.80
CA VAL A 1149 43.31 36.41 -2.51
C VAL A 1149 43.77 37.18 -3.74
N THR A 1150 43.38 36.72 -4.93
CA THR A 1150 43.73 37.37 -6.21
C THR A 1150 42.48 37.93 -6.88
N LEU A 1151 42.50 39.22 -7.23
CA LEU A 1151 41.41 39.87 -7.97
C LEU A 1151 41.70 39.83 -9.47
N LEU A 1152 40.93 39.07 -10.23
CA LEU A 1152 41.10 38.92 -11.68
C LEU A 1152 40.18 39.87 -12.44
N LYS A 1153 40.76 40.74 -13.28
CA LYS A 1153 40.00 41.58 -14.22
C LYS A 1153 39.65 40.78 -15.49
N LYS A 1154 38.66 41.27 -16.24
CA LYS A 1154 38.22 40.65 -17.50
C LYS A 1154 39.39 40.46 -18.47
N GLY A 1155 39.76 39.20 -18.73
CA GLY A 1155 40.85 38.82 -19.65
C GLY A 1155 42.16 38.43 -18.96
N GLU A 1156 42.32 38.70 -17.66
CA GLU A 1156 43.48 38.24 -16.88
C GLU A 1156 43.37 36.73 -16.59
N ARG A 1157 44.51 36.06 -16.48
CA ARG A 1157 44.61 34.62 -16.20
C ARG A 1157 45.46 34.41 -14.96
N LEU A 1158 44.96 33.61 -14.02
CA LEU A 1158 45.74 33.08 -12.90
C LEU A 1158 46.21 31.67 -13.26
N GLU A 1159 47.52 31.45 -13.28
CA GLU A 1159 48.11 30.13 -13.54
C GLU A 1159 48.42 29.42 -12.21
N ILE A 1160 47.73 28.32 -11.94
CA ILE A 1160 47.95 27.48 -10.76
C ILE A 1160 48.78 26.26 -11.20
N LYS A 1161 50.03 26.20 -10.77
CA LYS A 1161 51.00 25.18 -11.22
C LYS A 1161 50.59 23.75 -10.86
N ASP A 1162 49.87 23.55 -9.75
CA ASP A 1162 49.32 22.26 -9.35
C ASP A 1162 47.87 22.39 -8.85
N LEU A 1163 46.92 22.22 -9.77
CA LEU A 1163 45.49 22.28 -9.47
C LEU A 1163 45.00 21.11 -8.57
N ARG A 1164 45.76 20.01 -8.46
CA ARG A 1164 45.33 18.83 -7.69
C ARG A 1164 45.51 19.01 -6.19
N THR A 1165 46.46 19.87 -5.79
CA THR A 1165 46.77 20.16 -4.38
C THR A 1165 46.33 21.55 -3.94
N ALA A 1166 46.08 22.48 -4.87
CA ALA A 1166 45.57 23.81 -4.57
C ALA A 1166 44.06 23.80 -4.22
N ARG A 1167 43.70 24.44 -3.11
CA ARG A 1167 42.30 24.79 -2.79
C ARG A 1167 42.00 26.16 -3.39
N LEU A 1168 40.94 26.26 -4.20
CA LEU A 1168 40.53 27.51 -4.83
C LEU A 1168 39.02 27.70 -4.69
N GLU A 1169 38.60 28.93 -4.39
CA GLU A 1169 37.21 29.35 -4.39
C GLU A 1169 37.12 30.65 -5.21
N VAL A 1170 36.15 30.72 -6.13
CA VAL A 1170 36.01 31.88 -7.03
C VAL A 1170 34.78 32.70 -6.63
N PHE A 1171 35.01 33.94 -6.24
CA PHE A 1171 33.95 34.89 -5.89
C PHE A 1171 33.56 35.76 -7.09
N GLU A 1172 32.68 35.24 -7.94
CA GLU A 1172 32.25 35.94 -9.17
C GLU A 1172 31.26 37.09 -8.90
N ASN A 1173 30.47 37.00 -7.82
CA ASN A 1173 29.47 37.99 -7.45
C ASN A 1173 29.20 38.00 -5.94
N LEU A 1174 28.42 38.99 -5.47
CA LEU A 1174 28.09 39.17 -4.06
C LEU A 1174 27.39 37.93 -3.46
N SER A 1175 26.58 37.22 -4.27
CA SER A 1175 25.91 35.98 -3.85
C SER A 1175 26.90 34.84 -3.62
N SER A 1176 28.01 34.76 -4.36
CA SER A 1176 29.10 33.79 -4.09
C SER A 1176 29.82 34.10 -2.78
N ALA A 1177 30.09 35.38 -2.48
CA ALA A 1177 30.70 35.79 -1.21
C ALA A 1177 29.78 35.53 -0.01
N TYR A 1178 28.48 35.85 -0.13
CA TYR A 1178 27.48 35.60 0.91
C TYR A 1178 27.29 34.11 1.20
N ARG A 1179 27.27 33.27 0.15
CA ARG A 1179 27.21 31.80 0.27
C ARG A 1179 28.40 31.23 1.03
N TYR A 1180 29.60 31.73 0.74
CA TYR A 1180 30.80 31.31 1.46
C TYR A 1180 30.77 31.70 2.93
N LEU A 1181 30.33 32.93 3.26
CA LEU A 1181 30.19 33.35 4.66
C LEU A 1181 29.24 32.44 5.46
N LEU A 1182 28.11 32.03 4.86
CA LEU A 1182 27.18 31.08 5.45
C LEU A 1182 27.72 29.65 5.53
N ALA A 1183 28.63 29.27 4.64
CA ALA A 1183 29.29 27.95 4.67
C ALA A 1183 30.39 27.88 5.75
N VAL A 1184 31.09 29.00 6.01
CA VAL A 1184 32.11 29.11 7.07
C VAL A 1184 31.47 29.15 8.46
N ARG A 1185 30.30 29.79 8.59
CA ARG A 1185 29.56 29.85 9.86
C ARG A 1185 28.06 29.83 9.60
N GLU A 1186 27.39 28.78 10.06
CA GLU A 1186 25.93 28.69 9.98
C GLU A 1186 25.30 29.67 10.99
N ASP A 1187 24.85 30.81 10.49
CA ASP A 1187 24.18 31.84 11.27
C ASP A 1187 22.76 32.08 10.74
N ALA A 1188 21.76 31.68 11.55
CA ALA A 1188 20.34 31.83 11.23
C ALA A 1188 19.93 33.30 11.06
N THR A 1189 20.66 34.24 11.68
CA THR A 1189 20.44 35.68 11.57
C THR A 1189 20.92 36.16 10.21
N LEU A 1190 22.13 35.77 9.80
CA LEU A 1190 22.71 36.18 8.51
C LEU A 1190 21.85 35.71 7.32
N ARG A 1191 21.26 34.50 7.39
CA ARG A 1191 20.32 33.99 6.36
C ARG A 1191 19.11 34.90 6.12
N GLN A 1192 18.63 35.60 7.16
CA GLN A 1192 17.48 36.48 7.02
C GLN A 1192 17.79 37.72 6.18
N PHE A 1193 19.07 38.08 6.02
CA PHE A 1193 19.54 39.21 5.21
C PHE A 1193 19.84 38.87 3.74
N GLU A 1194 19.45 37.68 3.25
CA GLU A 1194 19.64 37.28 1.83
C GLU A 1194 19.04 38.29 0.84
N PHE A 1195 17.96 38.99 1.24
CA PHE A 1195 17.30 40.02 0.41
C PHE A 1195 18.25 41.16 -0.01
N ILE A 1196 19.35 41.40 0.71
CA ILE A 1196 20.36 42.42 0.36
C ILE A 1196 20.99 42.11 -1.00
N LEU A 1197 21.14 40.84 -1.38
CA LEU A 1197 21.76 40.42 -2.64
C LEU A 1197 21.04 40.97 -3.88
N ASN A 1198 19.72 41.15 -3.78
CA ASN A 1198 18.87 41.69 -4.86
C ASN A 1198 18.36 43.10 -4.54
N TRP A 1199 18.96 43.81 -3.58
CA TRP A 1199 18.49 45.12 -3.14
C TRP A 1199 18.25 46.13 -4.28
N PRO A 1200 19.14 46.27 -5.30
CA PRO A 1200 18.93 47.22 -6.39
C PRO A 1200 17.68 46.95 -7.23
N ASP A 1201 17.25 45.69 -7.33
CA ASP A 1201 16.14 45.25 -8.18
C ASP A 1201 14.77 45.28 -7.47
N LEU A 1202 14.75 45.57 -6.16
CA LEU A 1202 13.52 45.72 -5.38
C LEU A 1202 12.80 47.03 -5.70
N LYS A 1203 11.46 46.99 -5.74
CA LYS A 1203 10.63 48.21 -5.85
C LYS A 1203 10.75 49.06 -4.58
N GLU A 1204 10.54 50.37 -4.70
CA GLU A 1204 10.57 51.31 -3.55
C GLU A 1204 9.73 50.84 -2.34
N GLU A 1205 8.51 50.34 -2.57
CA GLU A 1205 7.62 49.82 -1.52
C GLU A 1205 8.19 48.56 -0.83
N GLU A 1206 8.83 47.68 -1.61
CA GLU A 1206 9.48 46.46 -1.11
C GLU A 1206 10.76 46.79 -0.34
N LYS A 1207 11.56 47.75 -0.81
CA LYS A 1207 12.74 48.27 -0.10
C LYS A 1207 12.36 48.85 1.26
N ARG A 1208 11.27 49.65 1.33
CA ARG A 1208 10.75 50.20 2.59
C ARG A 1208 10.27 49.11 3.55
N THR A 1209 9.55 48.11 3.04
CA THR A 1209 9.06 46.98 3.83
C THR A 1209 10.21 46.14 4.39
N ARG A 1210 11.21 45.80 3.56
CA ARG A 1210 12.40 45.05 3.98
C ARG A 1210 13.25 45.83 4.96
N TYR A 1211 13.47 47.13 4.72
CA TYR A 1211 14.17 47.99 5.66
C TYR A 1211 13.46 48.05 7.02
N SER A 1212 12.13 48.25 7.05
CA SER A 1212 11.35 48.27 8.31
C SER A 1212 11.44 46.97 9.10
N GLN A 1213 11.59 45.83 8.42
CA GLN A 1213 11.68 44.52 9.07
C GLN A 1213 13.08 44.22 9.61
N PHE A 1214 14.13 44.77 8.99
CA PHE A 1214 15.53 44.37 9.23
C PHE A 1214 16.47 45.54 9.58
N ALA A 1215 15.94 46.69 10.00
CA ALA A 1215 16.74 47.88 10.32
C ALA A 1215 17.76 47.62 11.45
N CYS A 1216 19.05 47.76 11.12
CA CYS A 1216 20.18 47.65 12.06
C CYS A 1216 21.35 48.53 11.61
N HIS A 1217 22.39 48.67 12.44
CA HIS A 1217 23.55 49.52 12.13
C HIS A 1217 24.29 49.07 10.86
N GLU A 1218 24.42 47.76 10.65
CA GLU A 1218 25.09 47.15 9.50
C GLU A 1218 24.30 47.40 8.20
N LEU A 1219 22.97 47.26 8.25
CA LEU A 1219 22.11 47.55 7.10
C LEU A 1219 22.11 49.05 6.78
N ASN A 1220 22.09 49.92 7.80
CA ASN A 1220 22.18 51.37 7.63
C ASN A 1220 23.50 51.77 6.95
N PHE A 1221 24.62 51.19 7.40
CA PHE A 1221 25.94 51.44 6.80
C PHE A 1221 26.03 50.88 5.37
N PHE A 1222 25.50 49.68 5.13
CA PHE A 1222 25.46 49.09 3.79
C PHE A 1222 24.69 49.98 2.81
N LEU A 1223 23.50 50.43 3.19
CA LEU A 1223 22.65 51.28 2.36
C LEU A 1223 23.23 52.68 2.19
N TRP A 1224 23.90 53.23 3.21
CA TRP A 1224 24.67 54.48 3.07
C TRP A 1224 25.73 54.40 1.97
N LYS A 1225 26.39 53.25 1.79
CA LYS A 1225 27.38 53.03 0.71
C LYS A 1225 26.78 52.62 -0.63
N LYS A 1226 25.73 51.80 -0.63
CA LYS A 1226 25.25 51.07 -1.83
C LYS A 1226 23.94 51.59 -2.41
N ASP A 1227 23.12 52.29 -1.63
CA ASP A 1227 21.93 53.00 -2.11
C ASP A 1227 21.83 54.37 -1.40
N PRO A 1228 22.74 55.32 -1.70
CA PRO A 1228 22.81 56.60 -1.01
C PRO A 1228 21.52 57.43 -1.11
N ARG A 1229 20.74 57.23 -2.18
CA ARG A 1229 19.46 57.90 -2.40
C ARG A 1229 18.39 57.39 -1.44
N PHE A 1230 18.20 56.08 -1.37
CA PHE A 1230 17.30 55.47 -0.38
C PHE A 1230 17.74 55.81 1.05
N PHE A 1231 19.05 55.81 1.32
CA PHE A 1231 19.59 56.23 2.62
C PHE A 1231 19.22 57.69 2.94
N ALA A 1232 19.46 58.64 2.02
CA ALA A 1232 19.18 60.05 2.27
C ALA A 1232 17.68 60.36 2.42
N GLU A 1233 16.82 59.69 1.64
CA GLU A 1233 15.37 59.95 1.63
C GLU A 1233 14.62 59.23 2.77
N VAL A 1234 15.06 58.04 3.18
CA VAL A 1234 14.33 57.18 4.13
C VAL A 1234 15.06 56.99 5.45
N ILE A 1235 16.38 56.75 5.42
CA ILE A 1235 17.15 56.33 6.59
C ILE A 1235 17.70 57.53 7.37
N ALA A 1236 18.25 58.53 6.68
CA ALA A 1236 18.84 59.71 7.31
C ALA A 1236 17.81 60.52 8.12
N PRO A 1237 16.56 60.78 7.65
CA PRO A 1237 15.54 61.43 8.47
C PRO A 1237 15.15 60.59 9.69
N TYR A 1238 15.12 59.26 9.55
CA TYR A 1238 14.84 58.35 10.64
C TYR A 1238 15.95 58.36 11.71
N LEU A 1239 17.21 58.31 11.31
CA LEU A 1239 18.37 58.38 12.21
C LEU A 1239 18.50 59.76 12.87
N ALA A 1240 18.20 60.84 12.14
CA ALA A 1240 18.22 62.20 12.69
C ALA A 1240 17.21 62.40 13.83
N ASN A 1241 16.06 61.72 13.78
CA ASN A 1241 15.02 61.77 14.80
C ASN A 1241 15.14 60.69 15.89
N LYS A 1242 16.20 59.87 15.84
CA LYS A 1242 16.46 58.85 16.87
C LYS A 1242 16.86 59.54 18.18
N ARG A 1243 16.09 59.31 19.25
CA ARG A 1243 16.26 59.95 20.57
C ARG A 1243 17.67 59.79 21.14
N ASP A 1244 18.20 58.56 21.05
CA ASP A 1244 19.52 58.19 21.57
C ASP A 1244 20.41 57.78 20.39
N GLN A 1245 21.15 58.75 19.83
CA GLN A 1245 22.04 58.51 18.69
C GLN A 1245 23.35 57.87 19.14
N THR A 1246 23.66 56.71 18.55
CA THR A 1246 24.92 55.99 18.76
C THR A 1246 26.06 56.59 17.94
N PHE A 1247 27.29 56.10 18.14
CA PHE A 1247 28.44 56.45 17.32
C PHE A 1247 28.17 56.24 15.82
N VAL A 1248 27.63 55.09 15.43
CA VAL A 1248 27.36 54.75 14.02
C VAL A 1248 26.30 55.70 13.44
N ASP A 1249 25.26 56.04 14.21
CA ASP A 1249 24.23 56.98 13.75
C ASP A 1249 24.82 58.37 13.51
N LYS A 1250 25.64 58.88 14.44
CA LYS A 1250 26.32 60.19 14.30
C LYS A 1250 27.35 60.19 13.16
N PHE A 1251 28.06 59.08 12.94
CA PHE A 1251 29.00 58.91 11.84
C PHE A 1251 28.28 58.95 10.49
N LEU A 1252 27.18 58.19 10.35
CA LEU A 1252 26.39 58.13 9.13
C LEU A 1252 25.64 59.45 8.83
N LEU A 1253 25.31 60.23 9.86
CA LEU A 1253 24.70 61.58 9.72
C LEU A 1253 25.74 62.70 9.52
N GLY A 1254 27.04 62.41 9.49
CA GLY A 1254 28.09 63.42 9.35
C GLY A 1254 28.17 64.41 10.53
N SER A 1255 27.72 64.00 11.72
CA SER A 1255 27.76 64.82 12.94
C SER A 1255 29.17 64.91 13.52
N LYS A 1256 29.44 65.91 14.39
CA LYS A 1256 30.73 66.02 15.08
C LYS A 1256 30.93 64.84 16.04
N LEU A 1257 31.99 64.04 15.83
CA LEU A 1257 32.27 62.81 16.58
C LEU A 1257 33.16 63.00 17.81
N ASN A 1258 33.52 64.25 18.14
CA ASN A 1258 34.38 64.61 19.27
C ASN A 1258 33.99 63.99 20.64
N PRO A 1259 32.72 63.66 20.95
CA PRO A 1259 32.38 62.97 22.20
C PRO A 1259 32.78 61.47 22.26
N TYR A 1260 33.23 60.89 21.14
CA TYR A 1260 33.65 59.48 21.01
C TYR A 1260 35.14 59.33 20.64
N LEU A 1261 35.86 60.46 20.55
CA LEU A 1261 37.30 60.58 20.34
C LEU A 1261 37.91 61.12 21.63
#